data_AF-A0A9W9LT65-F1
#
_entry.id   AF-A0A9W9LT65-F1
#
_cell.length_a   1.000
_cell.length_b   1.000
_cell.length_c   1.000
_cell.angle_alpha   90.00
_cell.angle_beta   90.00
_cell.angle_gamma   90.00
#
_symmetry.space_group_name_H-M   'P 1'
#
loop_
_entity.id
_entity.type
_entity.pdbx_description
1 polymer ?
#
loop_
_entity_poly.entity_id
_entity_poly.type
_entity_poly.pdbx_seq_one_letter_code
_entity_poly.pdbx_strand_id
1 'polypeptide(L)'
;MHFMPIVLLLLGACQVHGKAVFAHFMVSNSENYTESDWANDFTLALDAHIDAFAMNMAYGDPVNSAALPVAFTVADSLGFRLFFSFDYAGNGAWPEDQVLDYLTTYGSNAAYYQHNGQPLVSTFEGPDNADDWVTIKAETNCFLIPDWSSLGAKAAMAKDVADGLMSWAAWPWGGQEMNTYVDASYRDYLNGLPYMMPVSPWFYTNLPGYNKNWMWRSDNLWYDRWQEIWFLQPEFVEILTWNDYGESHYIGPLYDKAMAPMYIGQAPFNYVENMPHDGWRLFLPFVIDMYKSDIATVTEEGLVTWFRPQPVGACDDGQTTINTASQLQIEFEPASVLTDEIFFSALLGSTADVLVSVGGNSVDSVSWTHKPSGGVGIYHGSVAYTGSGPVLVTVIRDGVIIAQVSEGSITSACDDGFQNWNAWVGSSISSTSISAQPPSLANDTCVEGTGTGNFAGLCEFSCRYGYCPIGACYCTKMGTARTLPNATSTVGYPAAGEDANYSGLCSFSCNYGYCPESACGTVDVPLSTPTSSPFTPLACVVGEGEGNLGGLCLYACNFGYCPIHSCTCTAEGVLIDAPAVNSSLTGVPAATVDYDEYHGLCSFACSRGYCPEGACVLSSTAGSGTTDNGIVVYIDPGVWSNPEAACPMPCTMVLPEIQLGGTSIIKRPPYTTTVVVEWTTVVGITQDNGDVSTATRTSRVAESTVIPLPDITTTAYPVSNLVIPTGGIYFPTPRLPPTTVTIADDPNPLNEPGVTHAPKNRTIIIPPYPWDTTPYGSSGSTDDLNIPKPPSIDVTDGPNNPECESGCSGKLCNDPFCHCFWGCPHTGASYDSDTSSDPDDPDSDTVDNGPDPNANNDDTDTKQTATTTTTSSCTRQTVTDAWVSCTSVDSTSSSCTTTSTLVEVGCSVTAMTTTTGVAESCYSVSPDDDQGQDGGAWNDSVLSSISSGWSGLGSALGITITEPTSTYTDVVYSGTASVLTTTATATATSTSTALPEYGSSSAWALFIRQVYDSDTSSTGTFTYTGLDYNKDELTIDHCTTDTDWSQSVDDDDEAPSSVSDITAFGASCSLSLWENTSYTSLVGKLECDKYADATCETPINVVSGGTCGAANIYQTWIVSCFWGDV
;
A
#
# COMPACT_ATOMS: atom_id res chain seq x y z
N MET A 1 49.67 -17.77 30.43
CA MET A 1 48.77 -16.74 31.01
C MET A 1 48.73 -15.59 30.03
N HIS A 2 47.56 -15.04 29.71
CA HIS A 2 47.23 -14.03 28.66
C HIS A 2 46.65 -14.59 27.35
N PHE A 3 45.60 -15.41 27.40
CA PHE A 3 44.73 -15.68 26.24
C PHE A 3 43.25 -15.85 26.60
N MET A 4 42.84 -15.42 27.81
CA MET A 4 41.50 -15.64 28.34
C MET A 4 40.54 -14.42 28.35
N PRO A 5 40.95 -13.15 28.10
CA PRO A 5 39.98 -12.05 28.07
C PRO A 5 39.41 -11.74 26.67
N ILE A 6 39.95 -12.29 25.57
CA ILE A 6 39.45 -11.99 24.21
C ILE A 6 38.26 -12.88 23.83
N VAL A 7 38.18 -14.11 24.36
CA VAL A 7 37.08 -15.04 24.05
C VAL A 7 35.77 -14.67 24.79
N LEU A 8 35.84 -13.99 25.93
CA LEU A 8 34.64 -13.47 26.62
C LEU A 8 34.05 -12.20 25.98
N LEU A 9 34.82 -11.46 25.17
CA LEU A 9 34.33 -10.29 24.43
C LEU A 9 33.63 -10.67 23.10
N LEU A 10 33.82 -11.90 22.62
CA LEU A 10 33.19 -12.41 21.39
C LEU A 10 31.96 -13.30 21.65
N LEU A 11 31.74 -13.74 22.90
CA LEU A 11 30.53 -14.47 23.32
C LEU A 11 29.41 -13.54 23.83
N GLY A 12 29.63 -12.23 23.78
CA GLY A 12 28.62 -11.18 23.93
C GLY A 12 28.15 -10.62 22.58
N ALA A 13 28.37 -11.33 21.48
CA ALA A 13 27.66 -11.05 20.23
C ALA A 13 26.18 -11.31 20.50
N CYS A 14 25.44 -10.22 20.63
CA CYS A 14 24.02 -10.15 20.91
C CYS A 14 23.26 -11.25 20.18
N GLN A 15 22.31 -11.89 20.86
CA GLN A 15 21.15 -12.38 20.14
C GLN A 15 20.62 -11.17 19.35
N VAL A 16 20.73 -11.23 18.03
CA VAL A 16 20.07 -10.27 17.15
C VAL A 16 18.59 -10.46 17.45
N HIS A 17 18.05 -9.56 18.27
CA HIS A 17 16.61 -9.48 18.46
C HIS A 17 16.06 -9.00 17.13
N GLY A 18 15.27 -9.84 16.45
CA GLY A 18 14.55 -9.42 15.24
C GLY A 18 13.56 -8.29 15.50
N LYS A 19 13.27 -7.96 16.77
CA LYS A 19 12.25 -6.99 17.19
C LYS A 19 12.76 -5.56 17.25
N ALA A 20 12.02 -4.62 16.65
CA ALA A 20 12.25 -3.18 16.80
C ALA A 20 10.95 -2.38 16.93
N VAL A 21 11.03 -1.23 17.59
CA VAL A 21 9.92 -0.30 17.77
C VAL A 21 10.28 1.06 17.18
N PHE A 22 9.45 1.52 16.26
CA PHE A 22 9.60 2.79 15.56
C PHE A 22 8.51 3.77 15.99
N ALA A 23 8.70 5.05 15.71
CA ALA A 23 7.62 6.03 15.78
C ALA A 23 7.56 6.82 14.47
N HIS A 24 6.35 6.95 13.93
CA HIS A 24 6.09 7.74 12.75
C HIS A 24 6.34 9.22 13.01
N PHE A 25 7.08 9.91 12.14
CA PHE A 25 7.45 11.31 12.34
C PHE A 25 7.12 12.12 11.09
N MET A 26 6.23 13.10 11.23
CA MET A 26 5.87 14.04 10.17
C MET A 26 6.98 15.08 9.99
N VAL A 27 7.77 14.94 8.91
CA VAL A 27 8.88 15.87 8.63
C VAL A 27 8.37 17.28 8.34
N SER A 28 7.23 17.42 7.68
CA SER A 28 6.61 18.72 7.38
C SER A 28 6.33 19.56 8.65
N ASN A 29 6.06 18.91 9.79
CA ASN A 29 5.83 19.60 11.07
C ASN A 29 7.12 20.17 11.69
N SER A 30 8.29 19.87 11.11
CA SER A 30 9.60 20.28 11.62
C SER A 30 10.18 21.54 10.96
N GLU A 31 9.42 22.27 10.12
CA GLU A 31 9.87 23.46 9.40
C GLU A 31 10.67 24.45 10.28
N ASN A 32 10.19 24.69 11.50
CA ASN A 32 10.78 25.63 12.45
C ASN A 32 11.59 24.96 13.58
N TYR A 33 11.98 23.70 13.43
CA TYR A 33 12.83 23.02 14.40
C TYR A 33 14.25 23.59 14.38
N THR A 34 14.86 23.64 15.57
CA THR A 34 16.27 23.89 15.77
C THR A 34 16.98 22.57 16.08
N GLU A 35 18.30 22.56 16.03
CA GLU A 35 19.10 21.41 16.48
C GLU A 35 18.73 20.96 17.90
N SER A 36 18.36 21.89 18.80
CA SER A 36 17.96 21.53 20.15
C SER A 36 16.59 20.86 20.25
N ASP A 37 15.66 21.15 19.33
CA ASP A 37 14.36 20.46 19.32
C ASP A 37 14.54 19.03 18.80
N TRP A 38 15.32 18.85 17.72
CA TRP A 38 15.71 17.53 17.24
C TRP A 38 16.43 16.71 18.31
N ALA A 39 17.40 17.32 19.01
CA ALA A 39 18.14 16.64 20.07
C ALA A 39 17.22 16.26 21.25
N ASN A 40 16.28 17.13 21.60
CA ASN A 40 15.28 16.84 22.63
C ASN A 40 14.38 15.67 22.22
N ASP A 41 13.86 15.69 20.99
CA ASP A 41 12.97 14.64 20.49
C ASP A 41 13.67 13.28 20.46
N PHE A 42 14.90 13.20 19.92
CA PHE A 42 15.68 11.96 19.89
C PHE A 42 16.06 11.48 21.30
N THR A 43 16.39 12.38 22.22
CA THR A 43 16.67 12.01 23.62
C THR A 43 15.43 11.41 24.27
N LEU A 44 14.26 12.04 24.10
CA LEU A 44 13.00 11.55 24.65
C LEU A 44 12.58 10.21 24.02
N ALA A 45 12.90 9.99 22.74
CA ALA A 45 12.63 8.72 22.06
C ALA A 45 13.54 7.60 22.57
N LEU A 46 14.83 7.88 22.77
CA LEU A 46 15.77 6.97 23.42
C LEU A 46 15.35 6.64 24.85
N ASP A 47 14.94 7.64 25.64
CA ASP A 47 14.43 7.46 26.99
C ASP A 47 13.15 6.61 27.01
N ALA A 48 12.34 6.68 25.96
CA ALA A 48 11.16 5.83 25.76
C ALA A 48 11.48 4.44 25.19
N HIS A 49 12.74 4.14 24.87
CA HIS A 49 13.23 2.91 24.23
C HIS A 49 12.75 2.71 22.77
N ILE A 50 12.43 3.78 22.05
CA ILE A 50 12.14 3.74 20.61
C ILE A 50 13.47 3.61 19.85
N ASP A 51 13.51 2.71 18.86
CA ASP A 51 14.73 2.36 18.12
C ASP A 51 15.03 3.35 16.99
N ALA A 52 14.01 3.85 16.31
CA ALA A 52 14.15 4.82 15.22
C ALA A 52 12.88 5.63 14.98
N PHE A 53 13.00 6.75 14.25
CA PHE A 53 11.84 7.40 13.63
C PHE A 53 11.67 6.98 12.17
N ALA A 54 10.43 6.69 11.79
CA ALA A 54 9.98 6.55 10.41
C ALA A 54 9.66 7.96 9.87
N MET A 55 10.57 8.54 9.10
CA MET A 55 10.52 9.93 8.64
C MET A 55 9.55 10.05 7.47
N ASN A 56 8.29 10.40 7.76
CA ASN A 56 7.23 10.61 6.79
C ASN A 56 7.43 11.92 6.03
N MET A 57 7.50 11.82 4.70
CA MET A 57 7.83 12.93 3.82
C MET A 57 6.93 12.93 2.59
N ALA A 58 6.21 14.03 2.37
CA ALA A 58 5.48 14.26 1.14
C ALA A 58 6.43 14.69 0.01
N TYR A 59 6.13 14.27 -1.22
CA TYR A 59 6.91 14.65 -2.40
C TYR A 59 6.93 16.16 -2.62
N GLY A 60 8.10 16.72 -2.93
CA GLY A 60 8.25 18.14 -3.24
C GLY A 60 8.05 19.10 -2.06
N ASP A 61 7.88 18.59 -0.83
CA ASP A 61 7.80 19.45 0.35
C ASP A 61 9.15 20.17 0.57
N PRO A 62 9.20 21.51 0.56
CA PRO A 62 10.43 22.27 0.74
C PRO A 62 11.11 22.01 2.10
N VAL A 63 10.37 21.57 3.13
CA VAL A 63 10.90 21.28 4.47
C VAL A 63 11.91 20.13 4.43
N ASN A 64 11.73 19.14 3.57
CA ASN A 64 12.60 17.96 3.47
C ASN A 64 14.07 18.34 3.28
N SER A 65 14.35 19.25 2.34
CA SER A 65 15.71 19.65 1.97
C SER A 65 16.48 20.35 3.10
N ALA A 66 15.78 21.06 3.99
CA ALA A 66 16.37 21.78 5.11
C ALA A 66 16.41 20.93 6.40
N ALA A 67 15.38 20.13 6.65
CA ALA A 67 15.22 19.37 7.88
C ALA A 67 16.14 18.14 7.94
N LEU A 68 16.23 17.37 6.86
CA LEU A 68 16.89 16.06 6.87
C LEU A 68 18.40 16.12 7.19
N PRO A 69 19.21 17.01 6.58
CA PRO A 69 20.63 17.11 6.94
C PRO A 69 20.85 17.39 8.42
N VAL A 70 20.00 18.24 9.03
CA VAL A 70 20.07 18.59 10.45
C VAL A 70 19.65 17.39 11.30
N ALA A 71 18.53 16.74 10.97
CA ALA A 71 18.03 15.58 11.69
C ALA A 71 19.06 14.44 11.71
N PHE A 72 19.65 14.06 10.57
CA PHE A 72 20.67 13.01 10.51
C PHE A 72 21.94 13.39 11.27
N THR A 73 22.37 14.64 11.22
CA THR A 73 23.55 15.11 11.97
C THR A 73 23.33 14.99 13.48
N VAL A 74 22.16 15.42 13.96
CA VAL A 74 21.83 15.36 15.39
C VAL A 74 21.61 13.91 15.84
N ALA A 75 20.94 13.08 15.04
CA ALA A 75 20.72 11.67 15.31
C ALA A 75 22.05 10.90 15.44
N ASP A 76 22.99 11.12 14.52
CA ASP A 76 24.34 10.52 14.58
C ASP A 76 25.08 10.91 15.87
N SER A 77 24.98 12.18 16.27
CA SER A 77 25.62 12.69 17.49
C SER A 77 25.08 12.07 18.79
N LEU A 78 23.82 11.62 18.78
CA LEU A 78 23.14 10.99 19.92
C LEU A 78 23.10 9.46 19.82
N GLY A 79 23.50 8.88 18.68
CA GLY A 79 23.36 7.45 18.41
C GLY A 79 21.91 7.00 18.17
N PHE A 80 21.01 7.93 17.85
CA PHE A 80 19.64 7.64 17.45
C PHE A 80 19.57 7.26 15.97
N ARG A 81 18.50 6.58 15.55
CA ARG A 81 18.33 6.10 14.17
C ARG A 81 17.11 6.71 13.50
N LEU A 82 17.19 6.88 12.19
CA LEU A 82 16.11 7.37 11.32
C LEU A 82 16.01 6.46 10.10
N PHE A 83 14.83 6.33 9.51
CA PHE A 83 14.67 5.76 8.17
C PHE A 83 13.54 6.46 7.43
N PHE A 84 13.51 6.37 6.11
CA PHE A 84 12.51 7.07 5.31
C PHE A 84 11.18 6.33 5.24
N SER A 85 10.11 7.12 5.36
CA SER A 85 8.74 6.75 5.03
C SER A 85 8.27 7.70 3.93
N PHE A 86 8.30 7.25 2.68
CA PHE A 86 7.89 8.10 1.56
C PHE A 86 6.36 8.16 1.50
N ASP A 87 5.79 9.35 1.66
CA ASP A 87 4.36 9.57 1.58
C ASP A 87 3.93 9.79 0.12
N TYR A 88 3.35 8.74 -0.49
CA TYR A 88 2.83 8.76 -1.86
C TYR A 88 1.42 9.36 -1.96
N ALA A 89 0.76 9.61 -0.84
CA ALA A 89 -0.58 10.19 -0.78
C ALA A 89 -0.60 11.69 -0.42
N GLY A 90 0.43 12.19 0.26
CA GLY A 90 0.48 13.54 0.84
C GLY A 90 0.56 14.66 -0.18
N ASN A 91 1.37 14.52 -1.23
CA ASN A 91 1.48 15.51 -2.31
C ASN A 91 1.64 14.85 -3.70
N GLY A 92 0.96 13.71 -3.85
CA GLY A 92 1.11 12.83 -5.00
C GLY A 92 2.27 11.84 -4.88
N ALA A 93 2.35 10.93 -5.87
CA ALA A 93 3.35 9.88 -5.89
C ALA A 93 4.78 10.43 -6.02
N TRP A 94 5.71 9.77 -5.33
CA TRP A 94 7.14 10.06 -5.46
C TRP A 94 7.69 9.53 -6.79
N PRO A 95 8.42 10.34 -7.57
CA PRO A 95 9.19 9.85 -8.72
C PRO A 95 10.31 8.89 -8.30
N GLU A 96 10.50 7.81 -9.07
CA GLU A 96 11.51 6.76 -8.84
C GLU A 96 12.93 7.32 -8.65
N ASP A 97 13.35 8.24 -9.51
CA ASP A 97 14.69 8.85 -9.48
C ASP A 97 14.94 9.65 -8.20
N GLN A 98 13.91 10.30 -7.67
CA GLN A 98 14.01 11.04 -6.42
C GLN A 98 14.14 10.08 -5.23
N VAL A 99 13.37 8.99 -5.19
CA VAL A 99 13.51 7.97 -4.14
C VAL A 99 14.92 7.38 -4.14
N LEU A 100 15.46 7.06 -5.33
CA LEU A 100 16.85 6.60 -5.51
C LEU A 100 17.87 7.61 -4.97
N ASP A 101 17.71 8.91 -5.26
CA ASP A 101 18.62 9.96 -4.79
C ASP A 101 18.66 10.05 -3.26
N TYR A 102 17.48 10.05 -2.62
CA TYR A 102 17.39 10.07 -1.16
C TYR A 102 18.02 8.83 -0.53
N LEU A 103 17.70 7.63 -1.02
CA LEU A 103 18.25 6.39 -0.48
C LEU A 103 19.76 6.25 -0.73
N THR A 104 20.27 6.69 -1.88
CA THR A 104 21.71 6.69 -2.17
C THR A 104 22.45 7.68 -1.26
N THR A 105 21.86 8.86 -1.01
CA THR A 105 22.45 9.90 -0.18
C THR A 105 22.50 9.50 1.31
N TYR A 106 21.41 8.94 1.84
CA TYR A 106 21.27 8.72 3.29
C TYR A 106 21.31 7.26 3.70
N GLY A 107 21.02 6.29 2.82
CA GLY A 107 20.88 4.88 3.19
C GLY A 107 22.16 4.24 3.77
N SER A 108 23.33 4.80 3.47
CA SER A 108 24.62 4.39 4.06
C SER A 108 25.05 5.20 5.28
N ASN A 109 24.28 6.22 5.68
CA ASN A 109 24.57 7.05 6.84
C ASN A 109 24.53 6.21 8.12
N ALA A 110 25.47 6.46 9.04
CA ALA A 110 25.56 5.71 10.29
C ALA A 110 24.32 5.87 11.19
N ALA A 111 23.57 6.96 11.06
CA ALA A 111 22.28 7.20 11.72
C ALA A 111 21.07 6.64 10.95
N TYR A 112 21.26 6.07 9.76
CA TYR A 112 20.17 5.39 9.05
C TYR A 112 19.93 4.00 9.65
N TYR A 113 18.68 3.64 9.92
CA TYR A 113 18.34 2.34 10.50
C TYR A 113 18.58 1.21 9.49
N GLN A 114 19.35 0.21 9.90
CA GLN A 114 19.71 -0.94 9.06
C GLN A 114 19.02 -2.20 9.59
N HIS A 115 18.29 -2.90 8.73
CA HIS A 115 17.79 -4.24 9.00
C HIS A 115 18.69 -5.26 8.30
N ASN A 116 19.39 -6.11 9.05
CA ASN A 116 20.32 -7.11 8.50
C ASN A 116 21.36 -6.57 7.50
N GLY A 117 21.78 -5.31 7.69
CA GLY A 117 22.75 -4.64 6.82
C GLY A 117 22.14 -3.95 5.58
N GLN A 118 20.81 -3.92 5.47
CA GLN A 118 20.07 -3.22 4.42
C GLN A 118 19.37 -1.99 5.00
N PRO A 119 19.36 -0.83 4.30
CA PRO A 119 18.62 0.33 4.77
C PRO A 119 17.13 0.02 4.77
N LEU A 120 16.49 0.11 5.94
CA LEU A 120 15.04 -0.06 6.05
C LEU A 120 14.33 1.11 5.36
N VAL A 121 13.27 0.85 4.61
CA VAL A 121 12.45 1.90 3.99
C VAL A 121 10.98 1.49 4.05
N SER A 122 10.12 2.47 4.29
CA SER A 122 8.66 2.30 4.25
C SER A 122 8.04 3.33 3.32
N THR A 123 6.75 3.17 3.08
CA THR A 123 5.93 4.15 2.37
C THR A 123 4.62 4.32 3.12
N PHE A 124 3.98 5.48 2.98
CA PHE A 124 2.55 5.64 3.23
C PHE A 124 1.83 5.59 1.88
N GLU A 125 1.06 4.53 1.67
CA GLU A 125 0.44 4.18 0.40
C GLU A 125 1.45 4.08 -0.76
N GLY A 126 0.99 4.28 -2.00
CA GLY A 126 1.78 4.10 -3.24
C GLY A 126 1.75 2.72 -3.91
N PRO A 127 0.71 1.86 -3.77
CA PRO A 127 0.71 0.54 -4.40
C PRO A 127 0.70 0.57 -5.94
N ASP A 128 0.30 1.70 -6.54
CA ASP A 128 0.35 1.92 -7.99
C ASP A 128 1.78 2.16 -8.50
N ASN A 129 2.70 2.53 -7.60
CA ASN A 129 4.13 2.72 -7.85
C ASN A 129 4.98 1.51 -7.42
N ALA A 130 4.34 0.36 -7.15
CA ALA A 130 5.06 -0.84 -6.70
C ALA A 130 6.13 -1.30 -7.71
N ASP A 131 5.91 -1.11 -9.01
CA ASP A 131 6.84 -1.54 -10.07
C ASP A 131 8.19 -0.79 -9.99
N ASP A 132 8.19 0.47 -9.56
CA ASP A 132 9.40 1.30 -9.37
C ASP A 132 10.37 0.66 -8.35
N TRP A 133 9.81 -0.07 -7.36
CA TRP A 133 10.58 -0.68 -6.29
C TRP A 133 11.46 -1.84 -6.75
N VAL A 134 11.23 -2.41 -7.94
CA VAL A 134 12.14 -3.40 -8.54
C VAL A 134 13.52 -2.76 -8.76
N THR A 135 13.57 -1.60 -9.40
CA THR A 135 14.81 -0.86 -9.64
C THR A 135 15.35 -0.29 -8.34
N ILE A 136 14.50 0.36 -7.52
CA ILE A 136 14.95 1.01 -6.28
C ILE A 136 15.67 0.01 -5.38
N LYS A 137 15.09 -1.18 -5.17
CA LYS A 137 15.72 -2.22 -4.36
C LYS A 137 17.00 -2.77 -4.99
N ALA A 138 17.03 -2.95 -6.32
CA ALA A 138 18.23 -3.43 -7.01
C ALA A 138 19.43 -2.48 -6.86
N GLU A 139 19.19 -1.17 -6.95
CA GLU A 139 20.24 -0.14 -6.88
C GLU A 139 20.66 0.20 -5.44
N THR A 140 19.73 0.18 -4.50
CA THR A 140 19.98 0.64 -3.12
C THR A 140 20.18 -0.50 -2.13
N ASN A 141 19.82 -1.73 -2.50
CA ASN A 141 19.76 -2.89 -1.61
C ASN A 141 18.91 -2.63 -0.34
N CYS A 142 17.89 -1.77 -0.43
CA CYS A 142 17.01 -1.46 0.69
C CYS A 142 16.08 -2.63 1.06
N PHE A 143 15.64 -2.62 2.33
CA PHE A 143 14.63 -3.52 2.86
C PHE A 143 13.28 -2.78 2.91
N LEU A 144 12.36 -3.13 2.01
CA LEU A 144 11.11 -2.44 1.80
C LEU A 144 9.97 -3.04 2.63
N ILE A 145 9.39 -2.23 3.51
CA ILE A 145 8.18 -2.55 4.29
C ILE A 145 7.12 -1.45 4.12
N PRO A 146 6.36 -1.47 3.02
CA PRO A 146 5.42 -0.41 2.71
C PRO A 146 4.11 -0.58 3.49
N ASP A 147 3.43 0.53 3.77
CA ASP A 147 2.01 0.54 4.10
C ASP A 147 1.19 0.64 2.80
N TRP A 148 0.60 -0.48 2.38
CA TRP A 148 -0.36 -0.55 1.27
C TRP A 148 -1.73 -0.98 1.77
N SER A 149 -2.16 -0.42 2.89
CA SER A 149 -3.41 -0.77 3.54
C SER A 149 -4.64 -0.54 2.67
N SER A 150 -4.61 0.40 1.72
CA SER A 150 -5.67 0.57 0.71
C SER A 150 -5.98 -0.67 -0.13
N LEU A 151 -5.00 -1.57 -0.35
CA LEU A 151 -5.20 -2.85 -1.03
C LEU A 151 -5.56 -4.00 -0.07
N GLY A 152 -5.16 -3.87 1.20
CA GLY A 152 -5.07 -4.97 2.15
C GLY A 152 -3.96 -5.98 1.82
N ALA A 153 -3.56 -6.75 2.83
CA ALA A 153 -2.35 -7.58 2.77
C ALA A 153 -2.28 -8.56 1.58
N LYS A 154 -3.39 -9.21 1.22
CA LYS A 154 -3.38 -10.22 0.14
C LYS A 154 -3.05 -9.61 -1.22
N ALA A 155 -3.67 -8.48 -1.57
CA ALA A 155 -3.45 -7.82 -2.84
C ALA A 155 -2.12 -7.06 -2.84
N ALA A 156 -1.71 -6.49 -1.71
CA ALA A 156 -0.39 -5.90 -1.50
C ALA A 156 0.73 -6.93 -1.76
N MET A 157 0.66 -8.12 -1.17
CA MET A 157 1.67 -9.17 -1.40
C MET A 157 1.69 -9.70 -2.84
N ALA A 158 0.59 -9.58 -3.59
CA ALA A 158 0.55 -9.97 -4.99
C ALA A 158 1.36 -9.03 -5.92
N LYS A 159 1.85 -7.89 -5.40
CA LYS A 159 2.78 -6.99 -6.10
C LYS A 159 4.21 -7.55 -6.17
N ASP A 160 4.56 -8.51 -5.31
CA ASP A 160 5.80 -9.30 -5.38
C ASP A 160 7.13 -8.51 -5.32
N VAL A 161 7.14 -7.37 -4.61
CA VAL A 161 8.34 -6.53 -4.42
C VAL A 161 8.65 -6.18 -2.96
N ALA A 162 7.68 -6.31 -2.06
CA ALA A 162 7.83 -5.95 -0.65
C ALA A 162 8.55 -7.05 0.14
N ASP A 163 9.47 -6.67 1.04
CA ASP A 163 10.16 -7.61 1.95
C ASP A 163 9.37 -7.88 3.22
N GLY A 164 8.40 -7.03 3.53
CA GLY A 164 7.42 -7.16 4.59
C GLY A 164 6.25 -6.22 4.31
N LEU A 165 5.25 -6.17 5.20
CA LEU A 165 4.19 -5.16 5.10
C LEU A 165 3.96 -4.48 6.44
N MET A 166 3.63 -3.20 6.37
CA MET A 166 3.02 -2.43 7.45
C MET A 166 1.50 -2.38 7.25
N SER A 167 0.75 -2.37 8.35
CA SER A 167 -0.66 -2.00 8.33
C SER A 167 -0.86 -0.60 8.92
N TRP A 168 -1.86 0.13 8.44
CA TRP A 168 -2.35 1.39 9.02
C TRP A 168 -3.58 1.21 9.92
N ALA A 169 -4.02 -0.03 10.14
CA ALA A 169 -5.22 -0.35 10.93
C ALA A 169 -4.93 -0.33 12.45
N ALA A 170 -4.67 0.86 13.00
CA ALA A 170 -4.35 1.05 14.41
C ALA A 170 -5.56 1.26 15.33
N TRP A 171 -6.74 1.51 14.76
CA TRP A 171 -7.93 2.00 15.49
C TRP A 171 -9.15 1.08 15.34
N PRO A 172 -10.05 1.05 16.34
CA PRO A 172 -11.17 0.12 16.36
C PRO A 172 -12.34 0.61 15.50
N TRP A 173 -13.21 -0.34 15.13
CA TRP A 173 -14.41 -0.07 14.36
C TRP A 173 -15.59 0.38 15.25
N GLY A 174 -16.02 1.63 15.11
CA GLY A 174 -17.21 2.15 15.78
C GLY A 174 -17.11 2.04 17.30
N GLY A 175 -18.10 1.42 17.93
CA GLY A 175 -18.12 1.19 19.39
C GLY A 175 -17.42 -0.07 19.88
N GLN A 176 -16.73 -0.81 19.02
CA GLN A 176 -16.01 -2.02 19.42
C GLN A 176 -14.71 -1.68 20.17
N GLU A 177 -14.21 -2.63 20.97
CA GLU A 177 -12.82 -2.57 21.43
C GLU A 177 -11.87 -2.99 20.29
N MET A 178 -10.58 -2.71 20.46
CA MET A 178 -9.58 -3.11 19.47
C MET A 178 -9.47 -4.64 19.37
N ASN A 179 -9.12 -5.12 18.17
CA ASN A 179 -8.92 -6.54 17.91
C ASN A 179 -7.76 -6.76 16.92
N THR A 180 -7.33 -8.02 16.81
CA THR A 180 -6.18 -8.41 15.98
C THR A 180 -6.54 -9.08 14.66
N TYR A 181 -7.77 -8.94 14.15
CA TYR A 181 -8.18 -9.67 12.94
C TYR A 181 -7.46 -9.18 11.67
N VAL A 182 -7.23 -7.88 11.57
CA VAL A 182 -6.42 -7.32 10.48
C VAL A 182 -4.97 -7.79 10.62
N ASP A 183 -4.38 -7.68 11.82
CA ASP A 183 -3.01 -8.15 12.07
C ASP A 183 -2.83 -9.64 11.73
N ALA A 184 -3.81 -10.48 12.09
CA ALA A 184 -3.85 -11.91 11.76
C ALA A 184 -3.79 -12.12 10.24
N SER A 185 -4.59 -11.35 9.49
CA SER A 185 -4.61 -11.44 8.03
C SER A 185 -3.26 -11.07 7.41
N TYR A 186 -2.59 -10.03 7.93
CA TYR A 186 -1.25 -9.64 7.45
C TYR A 186 -0.25 -10.77 7.69
N ARG A 187 -0.21 -11.33 8.90
CA ARG A 187 0.69 -12.45 9.23
C ARG A 187 0.45 -13.67 8.35
N ASP A 188 -0.81 -14.01 8.10
CA ASP A 188 -1.17 -15.16 7.27
C ASP A 188 -0.73 -14.96 5.81
N TYR A 189 -0.93 -13.78 5.24
CA TYR A 189 -0.55 -13.49 3.84
C TYR A 189 0.94 -13.24 3.63
N LEU A 190 1.63 -12.68 4.62
CA LEU A 190 3.08 -12.50 4.61
C LEU A 190 3.84 -13.84 4.67
N ASN A 191 3.21 -14.92 5.15
CA ASN A 191 3.75 -16.27 5.14
C ASN A 191 5.19 -16.36 5.72
N GLY A 192 5.43 -15.64 6.82
CA GLY A 192 6.73 -15.61 7.51
C GLY A 192 7.61 -14.41 7.18
N LEU A 193 7.23 -13.55 6.22
CA LEU A 193 7.88 -12.25 6.03
C LEU A 193 7.57 -11.29 7.19
N PRO A 194 8.44 -10.30 7.48
CA PRO A 194 8.23 -9.35 8.56
C PRO A 194 6.92 -8.57 8.45
N TYR A 195 6.22 -8.49 9.58
CA TYR A 195 5.04 -7.65 9.76
C TYR A 195 5.39 -6.49 10.68
N MET A 196 5.07 -5.26 10.25
CA MET A 196 5.12 -4.07 11.08
C MET A 196 3.72 -3.72 11.57
N MET A 197 3.50 -3.95 12.85
CA MET A 197 2.21 -3.77 13.52
C MET A 197 2.04 -2.31 13.98
N PRO A 198 0.94 -1.62 13.63
CA PRO A 198 0.73 -0.25 14.06
C PRO A 198 0.19 -0.20 15.50
N VAL A 199 0.56 0.83 16.26
CA VAL A 199 -0.01 1.11 17.59
C VAL A 199 -0.21 2.61 17.79
N SER A 200 -1.39 3.01 18.25
CA SER A 200 -1.74 4.42 18.43
C SER A 200 -2.47 4.63 19.76
N PRO A 201 -2.24 5.73 20.48
CA PRO A 201 -2.97 5.99 21.73
C PRO A 201 -4.34 6.63 21.50
N TRP A 202 -4.50 7.39 20.41
CA TRP A 202 -5.67 8.23 20.15
C TRP A 202 -5.88 8.46 18.65
N PHE A 203 -7.01 9.02 18.25
CA PHE A 203 -7.17 9.68 16.95
C PHE A 203 -8.32 10.67 17.02
N TYR A 204 -8.07 11.90 16.59
CA TYR A 204 -9.11 12.87 16.29
C TYR A 204 -8.55 13.91 15.33
N THR A 205 -9.32 14.24 14.30
CA THR A 205 -8.98 15.30 13.37
C THR A 205 -10.23 16.10 13.01
N ASN A 206 -10.07 17.42 12.90
CA ASN A 206 -11.05 18.32 12.30
C ASN A 206 -10.29 19.37 11.49
N LEU A 207 -9.87 18.95 10.29
CA LEU A 207 -9.09 19.71 9.32
C LEU A 207 -9.82 19.75 7.96
N PRO A 208 -10.85 20.60 7.81
CA PRO A 208 -11.59 20.76 6.56
C PRO A 208 -10.71 21.07 5.35
N GLY A 209 -9.59 21.77 5.54
CA GLY A 209 -8.61 22.05 4.48
C GLY A 209 -7.98 20.79 3.87
N TYR A 210 -8.03 19.66 4.59
CA TYR A 210 -7.61 18.34 4.11
C TYR A 210 -8.78 17.38 3.87
N ASN A 211 -10.03 17.88 3.91
CA ASN A 211 -11.25 17.07 3.89
C ASN A 211 -11.28 16.02 5.01
N LYS A 212 -10.79 16.37 6.20
CA LYS A 212 -10.76 15.47 7.36
C LYS A 212 -11.61 16.01 8.51
N ASN A 213 -12.55 15.20 9.01
CA ASN A 213 -13.32 15.49 10.22
C ASN A 213 -13.90 14.19 10.80
N TRP A 214 -13.11 13.46 11.58
CA TRP A 214 -13.56 12.22 12.22
C TRP A 214 -12.68 11.88 13.42
N MET A 215 -13.13 10.88 14.18
CA MET A 215 -12.33 10.21 15.20
C MET A 215 -12.56 8.71 15.21
N TRP A 216 -11.66 7.97 15.84
CA TRP A 216 -11.92 6.58 16.24
C TRP A 216 -11.99 6.49 17.76
N ARG A 217 -12.88 5.62 18.27
CA ARG A 217 -13.04 5.41 19.72
C ARG A 217 -11.74 4.85 20.31
N SER A 218 -10.94 5.72 20.91
CA SER A 218 -9.59 5.37 21.36
C SER A 218 -9.46 5.22 22.89
N ASP A 219 -10.61 5.12 23.56
CA ASP A 219 -10.77 5.11 25.01
C ASP A 219 -9.78 4.19 25.76
N ASN A 220 -9.69 2.90 25.37
CA ASN A 220 -8.78 1.89 25.95
C ASN A 220 -7.59 1.54 25.04
N LEU A 221 -7.52 2.16 23.85
CA LEU A 221 -6.73 1.67 22.72
C LEU A 221 -5.25 1.46 23.04
N TRP A 222 -4.65 2.41 23.76
CA TRP A 222 -3.25 2.32 24.15
C TRP A 222 -2.95 1.09 25.01
N TYR A 223 -3.84 0.73 25.94
CA TYR A 223 -3.65 -0.47 26.75
C TYR A 223 -3.82 -1.74 25.91
N ASP A 224 -4.88 -1.79 25.10
CA ASP A 224 -5.25 -2.97 24.33
C ASP A 224 -4.18 -3.32 23.30
N ARG A 225 -3.72 -2.38 22.47
CA ARG A 225 -2.69 -2.64 21.45
C ARG A 225 -1.40 -3.18 22.05
N TRP A 226 -0.95 -2.70 23.21
CA TRP A 226 0.25 -3.23 23.86
C TRP A 226 0.05 -4.66 24.38
N GLN A 227 -1.16 -5.04 24.83
CA GLN A 227 -1.47 -6.44 25.15
C GLN A 227 -1.44 -7.32 23.89
N GLU A 228 -1.98 -6.81 22.78
CA GLU A 228 -2.01 -7.50 21.49
C GLU A 228 -0.60 -7.69 20.91
N ILE A 229 0.28 -6.70 21.02
CA ILE A 229 1.69 -6.79 20.63
C ILE A 229 2.41 -7.89 21.42
N TRP A 230 2.18 -7.98 22.73
CA TRP A 230 2.74 -9.05 23.56
C TRP A 230 2.22 -10.44 23.15
N PHE A 231 1.00 -10.54 22.67
CA PHE A 231 0.44 -11.80 22.19
C PHE A 231 0.91 -12.17 20.78
N LEU A 232 0.86 -11.23 19.84
CA LEU A 232 1.17 -11.48 18.43
C LEU A 232 2.67 -11.61 18.17
N GLN A 233 3.49 -10.87 18.91
CA GLN A 233 4.94 -10.82 18.77
C GLN A 233 5.38 -10.50 17.32
N PRO A 234 4.92 -9.38 16.72
CA PRO A 234 5.35 -8.96 15.39
C PRO A 234 6.85 -8.70 15.36
N GLU A 235 7.44 -8.65 14.16
CA GLU A 235 8.86 -8.30 14.01
C GLU A 235 9.09 -6.80 14.24
N PHE A 236 8.20 -5.96 13.75
CA PHE A 236 8.28 -4.53 14.00
C PHE A 236 6.98 -4.00 14.60
N VAL A 237 7.10 -2.93 15.37
CA VAL A 237 5.98 -2.12 15.83
C VAL A 237 6.24 -0.68 15.39
N GLU A 238 5.25 -0.01 14.83
CA GLU A 238 5.32 1.43 14.59
C GLU A 238 4.26 2.18 15.40
N ILE A 239 4.72 3.10 16.22
CA ILE A 239 3.86 4.00 16.98
C ILE A 239 3.37 5.12 16.06
N LEU A 240 2.05 5.22 15.91
CA LEU A 240 1.36 6.27 15.18
C LEU A 240 0.84 7.28 16.22
N THR A 241 1.54 8.37 16.50
CA THR A 241 2.77 8.90 15.87
C THR A 241 3.63 9.62 16.90
N TRP A 242 4.82 10.09 16.53
CA TRP A 242 5.62 10.99 17.36
C TRP A 242 5.06 12.42 17.36
N ASN A 243 4.78 13.04 16.21
CA ASN A 243 4.46 14.47 16.13
C ASN A 243 3.34 14.82 15.12
N ASP A 244 2.46 13.90 14.78
CA ASP A 244 1.28 14.26 13.99
C ASP A 244 0.22 14.90 14.90
N TYR A 245 0.31 16.22 15.02
CA TYR A 245 -0.62 17.05 15.76
C TYR A 245 -1.98 17.16 15.07
N GLY A 246 -2.02 17.07 13.74
CA GLY A 246 -3.25 17.21 12.95
C GLY A 246 -4.26 16.11 13.22
N GLU A 247 -3.77 14.92 13.54
CA GLU A 247 -4.59 13.73 13.78
C GLU A 247 -4.64 13.32 15.26
N SER A 248 -4.11 14.18 16.15
CA SER A 248 -4.18 14.05 17.61
C SER A 248 -3.59 12.75 18.18
N HIS A 249 -2.69 12.09 17.48
CA HIS A 249 -2.12 10.82 17.94
C HIS A 249 -0.61 10.86 18.20
N TYR A 250 -0.06 12.08 18.27
CA TYR A 250 1.31 12.32 18.72
C TYR A 250 1.53 11.83 20.17
N ILE A 251 2.74 11.36 20.45
CA ILE A 251 3.26 11.11 21.81
C ILE A 251 4.49 11.99 22.13
N GLY A 252 4.94 12.78 21.16
CA GLY A 252 6.02 13.75 21.28
C GLY A 252 5.63 15.00 22.08
N PRO A 253 6.61 15.86 22.39
CA PRO A 253 6.32 17.14 23.02
C PRO A 253 5.51 18.06 22.09
N LEU A 254 4.76 18.99 22.68
CA LEU A 254 4.10 20.06 21.94
C LEU A 254 5.09 21.21 21.67
N TYR A 255 5.16 21.65 20.42
CA TYR A 255 5.89 22.84 20.02
C TYR A 255 4.95 23.84 19.37
N ASP A 256 4.77 25.03 19.96
CA ASP A 256 3.92 26.10 19.42
C ASP A 256 4.26 26.45 17.95
N LYS A 257 5.54 26.32 17.60
CA LYS A 257 6.10 26.59 16.27
C LYS A 257 5.89 25.46 15.24
N ALA A 258 5.27 24.35 15.64
CA ALA A 258 4.98 23.18 14.81
C ALA A 258 3.47 23.00 14.53
N MET A 259 2.65 23.99 14.90
CA MET A 259 1.18 23.94 14.77
C MET A 259 0.68 24.33 13.37
N ALA A 260 1.54 24.34 12.35
CA ALA A 260 1.18 24.63 10.96
C ALA A 260 -0.03 23.80 10.45
N PRO A 261 -0.17 22.50 10.78
CA PRO A 261 -1.33 21.70 10.36
C PRO A 261 -2.68 22.27 10.79
N MET A 262 -2.77 22.95 11.94
CA MET A 262 -4.01 23.57 12.40
C MET A 262 -4.44 24.72 11.48
N TYR A 263 -3.49 25.46 10.91
CA TYR A 263 -3.77 26.60 10.05
C TYR A 263 -3.97 26.18 8.59
N ILE A 264 -3.10 25.32 8.05
CA ILE A 264 -3.19 24.83 6.67
C ILE A 264 -4.40 23.92 6.51
N GLY A 265 -4.65 23.05 7.48
CA GLY A 265 -5.84 22.20 7.54
C GLY A 265 -7.11 22.95 7.91
N GLN A 266 -7.06 24.25 8.15
CA GLN A 266 -8.21 25.11 8.47
C GLN A 266 -9.04 24.61 9.65
N ALA A 267 -8.37 24.19 10.73
CA ALA A 267 -9.03 23.73 11.94
C ALA A 267 -9.98 24.82 12.48
N PRO A 268 -11.19 24.46 12.94
CA PRO A 268 -12.12 25.45 13.50
C PRO A 268 -11.58 26.12 14.78
N PHE A 269 -10.72 25.42 15.51
CA PHE A 269 -9.97 25.90 16.66
C PHE A 269 -8.73 25.00 16.85
N ASN A 270 -7.77 25.43 17.68
CA ASN A 270 -6.58 24.62 17.97
C ASN A 270 -6.89 23.55 19.05
N TYR A 271 -7.40 22.39 18.64
CA TYR A 271 -7.72 21.28 19.54
C TYR A 271 -6.51 20.55 20.14
N VAL A 272 -5.30 20.91 19.74
CA VAL A 272 -4.03 20.40 20.27
C VAL A 272 -3.52 21.25 21.44
N GLU A 273 -4.01 22.50 21.57
CA GLU A 273 -3.58 23.41 22.61
C GLU A 273 -3.86 22.82 24.01
N ASN A 274 -2.82 22.75 24.84
CA ASN A 274 -2.88 22.17 26.19
C ASN A 274 -3.35 20.70 26.22
N MET A 275 -3.03 19.90 25.20
CA MET A 275 -3.25 18.45 25.17
C MET A 275 -1.89 17.70 25.24
N PRO A 276 -1.29 17.53 26.44
CA PRO A 276 0.08 17.02 26.57
C PRO A 276 0.12 15.48 26.50
N HIS A 277 0.08 14.95 25.28
CA HIS A 277 0.08 13.50 25.03
C HIS A 277 1.39 12.79 25.38
N ASP A 278 2.45 13.53 25.73
CA ASP A 278 3.71 12.96 26.18
C ASP A 278 3.57 12.11 27.45
N GLY A 279 2.49 12.28 28.22
CA GLY A 279 2.12 11.39 29.32
C GLY A 279 1.98 9.91 28.91
N TRP A 280 1.57 9.61 27.67
CA TRP A 280 1.48 8.22 27.18
C TRP A 280 2.84 7.55 26.97
N ARG A 281 3.95 8.32 26.93
CA ARG A 281 5.30 7.76 26.86
C ARG A 281 5.77 7.14 28.17
N LEU A 282 5.16 7.49 29.31
CA LEU A 282 5.69 7.17 30.64
C LEU A 282 6.00 5.67 30.83
N PHE A 283 5.18 4.79 30.27
CA PHE A 283 5.35 3.33 30.40
C PHE A 283 5.94 2.64 29.18
N LEU A 284 6.28 3.38 28.11
CA LEU A 284 6.90 2.82 26.91
C LEU A 284 8.15 1.99 27.22
N PRO A 285 9.10 2.44 28.07
CA PRO A 285 10.28 1.63 28.40
C PRO A 285 9.92 0.23 28.91
N PHE A 286 8.94 0.14 29.82
CA PHE A 286 8.49 -1.14 30.37
C PHE A 286 7.82 -2.03 29.31
N VAL A 287 6.89 -1.48 28.51
CA VAL A 287 6.14 -2.30 27.55
C VAL A 287 6.98 -2.73 26.35
N ILE A 288 7.91 -1.88 25.92
CA ILE A 288 8.87 -2.17 24.86
C ILE A 288 9.89 -3.20 25.34
N ASP A 289 10.43 -3.06 26.56
CA ASP A 289 11.36 -4.06 27.11
C ASP A 289 10.69 -5.43 27.30
N MET A 290 9.43 -5.45 27.76
CA MET A 290 8.63 -6.68 27.81
C MET A 290 8.46 -7.30 26.43
N TYR A 291 8.16 -6.50 25.41
CA TYR A 291 8.00 -6.97 24.03
C TYR A 291 9.30 -7.50 23.44
N LYS A 292 10.41 -6.77 23.60
CA LYS A 292 11.70 -7.13 23.00
C LYS A 292 12.35 -8.28 23.76
N SER A 293 12.41 -8.23 25.09
CA SER A 293 13.22 -9.14 25.91
C SER A 293 12.43 -10.20 26.68
N ASP A 294 11.10 -10.28 26.47
CA ASP A 294 10.17 -11.15 27.21
C ASP A 294 10.11 -10.89 28.74
N ILE A 295 10.83 -9.90 29.25
CA ILE A 295 10.87 -9.53 30.66
C ILE A 295 11.36 -8.08 30.80
N ALA A 296 10.78 -7.36 31.76
CA ALA A 296 11.22 -6.03 32.16
C ALA A 296 11.22 -5.91 33.69
N THR A 297 11.94 -4.93 34.22
CA THR A 297 11.93 -4.64 35.67
C THR A 297 11.20 -3.34 35.91
N VAL A 298 10.20 -3.35 36.79
CA VAL A 298 9.60 -2.13 37.32
C VAL A 298 10.60 -1.53 38.30
N THR A 299 11.22 -0.44 37.89
CA THR A 299 12.18 0.35 38.69
C THR A 299 11.50 1.50 39.42
N GLU A 300 10.40 2.01 38.88
CA GLU A 300 9.61 3.10 39.44
C GLU A 300 8.12 2.82 39.18
N GLU A 301 7.28 3.22 40.12
CA GLU A 301 5.83 3.08 39.98
C GLU A 301 5.24 4.39 39.46
N GLY A 302 4.25 4.33 38.58
CA GLY A 302 3.67 5.54 37.99
C GLY A 302 2.19 5.41 37.63
N LEU A 303 1.62 6.53 37.21
CA LEU A 303 0.22 6.69 36.81
C LEU A 303 0.17 7.54 35.53
N VAL A 304 -0.61 7.11 34.55
CA VAL A 304 -1.04 7.88 33.37
C VAL A 304 -2.57 7.98 33.42
N THR A 305 -3.12 9.14 33.10
CA THR A 305 -4.56 9.42 33.13
C THR A 305 -4.93 10.23 31.90
N TRP A 306 -6.05 9.91 31.26
CA TRP A 306 -6.57 10.69 30.15
C TRP A 306 -8.10 10.78 30.16
N PHE A 307 -8.61 11.86 29.58
CA PHE A 307 -10.04 12.12 29.41
C PHE A 307 -10.26 13.22 28.38
N ARG A 308 -11.46 13.24 27.78
CA ARG A 308 -11.91 14.36 26.96
C ARG A 308 -12.19 15.59 27.86
N PRO A 309 -11.71 16.81 27.52
CA PRO A 309 -11.89 17.99 28.36
C PRO A 309 -13.36 18.38 28.57
N GLN A 310 -14.22 18.13 27.58
CA GLN A 310 -15.64 18.40 27.65
C GLN A 310 -16.46 17.09 27.65
N PRO A 311 -17.55 17.01 28.45
CA PRO A 311 -18.50 15.90 28.36
C PRO A 311 -19.18 15.82 26.99
N VAL A 312 -19.57 14.63 26.56
CA VAL A 312 -20.33 14.41 25.32
C VAL A 312 -21.61 15.26 25.33
N GLY A 313 -21.79 16.05 24.28
CA GLY A 313 -22.96 16.93 24.11
C GLY A 313 -22.92 18.22 24.94
N ALA A 314 -21.80 18.56 25.58
CA ALA A 314 -21.63 19.87 26.22
C ALA A 314 -21.48 21.01 25.20
N CYS A 315 -20.92 20.71 24.03
CA CYS A 315 -20.61 21.64 22.95
C CYS A 315 -21.15 21.15 21.62
N ASP A 316 -21.04 21.97 20.57
CA ASP A 316 -21.30 21.55 19.20
C ASP A 316 -20.29 20.45 18.80
N ASP A 317 -20.75 19.34 18.24
CA ASP A 317 -19.87 18.24 17.85
C ASP A 317 -19.03 18.56 16.60
N GLY A 318 -19.31 19.67 15.93
CA GLY A 318 -18.59 20.11 14.74
C GLY A 318 -18.81 19.21 13.54
N GLN A 319 -19.90 18.42 13.52
CA GLN A 319 -20.15 17.36 12.53
C GLN A 319 -19.02 16.33 12.47
N THR A 320 -18.29 16.14 13.58
CA THR A 320 -17.29 15.09 13.69
C THR A 320 -18.01 13.74 13.78
N THR A 321 -17.59 12.79 12.96
CA THR A 321 -18.10 11.41 12.99
C THR A 321 -17.15 10.49 13.75
N ILE A 322 -17.68 9.37 14.25
CA ILE A 322 -16.87 8.20 14.59
C ILE A 322 -16.73 7.36 13.33
N ASN A 323 -15.50 6.93 13.00
CA ASN A 323 -15.12 6.36 11.71
C ASN A 323 -15.27 7.35 10.54
N THR A 324 -14.84 6.96 9.33
CA THR A 324 -14.96 7.82 8.15
C THR A 324 -15.36 7.05 6.89
N ALA A 325 -16.31 7.61 6.14
CA ALA A 325 -16.75 7.11 4.84
C ALA A 325 -15.65 7.21 3.77
N SER A 326 -14.65 8.08 3.94
CA SER A 326 -13.51 8.17 3.03
C SER A 326 -12.64 6.91 3.04
N GLN A 327 -12.67 6.16 4.15
CA GLN A 327 -12.06 4.83 4.28
C GLN A 327 -13.09 3.70 4.10
N LEU A 328 -14.23 4.00 3.47
CA LEU A 328 -15.32 3.06 3.20
C LEU A 328 -15.89 2.42 4.47
N GLN A 329 -15.77 3.13 5.60
CA GLN A 329 -16.29 2.70 6.89
C GLN A 329 -17.71 3.21 7.10
N ILE A 330 -18.48 2.51 7.92
CA ILE A 330 -19.75 3.03 8.43
C ILE A 330 -19.43 4.08 9.49
N GLU A 331 -20.00 5.27 9.32
CA GLU A 331 -19.89 6.38 10.26
C GLU A 331 -20.96 6.30 11.35
N PHE A 332 -20.63 6.80 12.54
CA PHE A 332 -21.54 6.87 13.68
C PHE A 332 -21.51 8.26 14.31
N GLU A 333 -22.65 8.67 14.86
CA GLU A 333 -22.72 9.88 15.70
C GLU A 333 -21.87 9.68 16.98
N PRO A 334 -20.99 10.61 17.36
CA PRO A 334 -20.15 10.46 18.56
C PRO A 334 -20.94 10.13 19.82
N ALA A 335 -22.10 10.77 20.02
CA ALA A 335 -22.95 10.55 21.19
C ALA A 335 -23.60 9.15 21.24
N SER A 336 -23.56 8.38 20.16
CA SER A 336 -24.05 6.99 20.13
C SER A 336 -23.01 5.96 20.54
N VAL A 337 -21.72 6.35 20.54
CA VAL A 337 -20.58 5.46 20.76
C VAL A 337 -19.80 5.82 22.02
N LEU A 338 -19.54 7.11 22.25
CA LEU A 338 -18.65 7.57 23.31
C LEU A 338 -19.35 7.65 24.67
N THR A 339 -18.58 7.39 25.73
CA THR A 339 -19.01 7.51 27.12
C THR A 339 -18.16 8.54 27.88
N ASP A 340 -18.76 9.26 28.82
CA ASP A 340 -18.04 10.22 29.67
C ASP A 340 -17.31 9.50 30.82
N GLU A 341 -16.05 9.13 30.57
CA GLU A 341 -15.20 8.44 31.54
C GLU A 341 -13.81 9.09 31.67
N ILE A 342 -13.17 8.83 32.81
CA ILE A 342 -11.76 9.10 33.05
C ILE A 342 -11.01 7.78 33.00
N PHE A 343 -10.03 7.68 32.11
CA PHE A 343 -9.23 6.50 31.88
C PHE A 343 -7.87 6.62 32.56
N PHE A 344 -7.34 5.50 33.04
CA PHE A 344 -6.06 5.50 33.75
C PHE A 344 -5.33 4.16 33.64
N SER A 345 -4.02 4.24 33.56
CA SER A 345 -3.10 3.10 33.62
C SER A 345 -2.05 3.35 34.69
N ALA A 346 -1.66 2.32 35.43
CA ALA A 346 -0.59 2.42 36.43
C ALA A 346 0.38 1.25 36.31
N LEU A 347 1.67 1.56 36.19
CA LEU A 347 2.75 0.57 36.27
C LEU A 347 3.13 0.39 37.73
N LEU A 348 2.92 -0.81 38.28
CA LEU A 348 3.08 -1.08 39.71
C LEU A 348 3.94 -2.31 39.99
N GLY A 349 4.74 -2.24 41.05
CA GLY A 349 5.52 -3.36 41.59
C GLY A 349 4.72 -4.30 42.50
N SER A 350 3.51 -3.92 42.87
CA SER A 350 2.53 -4.76 43.58
C SER A 350 1.13 -4.13 43.49
N THR A 351 0.09 -4.82 43.95
CA THR A 351 -1.27 -4.25 43.89
C THR A 351 -1.38 -2.95 44.71
N ALA A 352 -2.05 -1.95 44.14
CA ALA A 352 -2.44 -0.71 44.82
C ALA A 352 -3.91 -0.37 44.46
N ASP A 353 -4.53 0.49 45.26
CA ASP A 353 -5.86 1.00 44.99
C ASP A 353 -5.78 2.31 44.19
N VAL A 354 -6.86 2.64 43.47
CA VAL A 354 -7.00 3.89 42.72
C VAL A 354 -8.19 4.68 43.25
N LEU A 355 -8.02 5.99 43.39
CA LEU A 355 -9.03 6.94 43.82
C LEU A 355 -9.17 8.04 42.77
N VAL A 356 -10.40 8.42 42.46
CA VAL A 356 -10.70 9.49 41.50
C VAL A 356 -11.61 10.53 42.15
N SER A 357 -11.38 11.81 41.87
CA SER A 357 -12.32 12.89 42.20
C SER A 357 -12.42 13.91 41.07
N VAL A 358 -13.62 14.46 40.87
CA VAL A 358 -13.91 15.51 39.88
C VAL A 358 -14.53 16.71 40.60
N GLY A 359 -13.95 17.90 40.42
CA GLY A 359 -14.42 19.12 41.07
C GLY A 359 -14.39 19.06 42.59
N GLY A 360 -13.50 18.24 43.16
CA GLY A 360 -13.38 18.00 44.61
C GLY A 360 -14.38 16.97 45.17
N ASN A 361 -15.22 16.35 44.33
CA ASN A 361 -16.11 15.27 44.74
C ASN A 361 -15.50 13.92 44.38
N SER A 362 -15.35 13.03 45.36
CA SER A 362 -14.90 11.65 45.10
C SER A 362 -15.89 10.90 44.22
N VAL A 363 -15.38 10.14 43.26
CA VAL A 363 -16.16 9.21 42.43
C VAL A 363 -16.21 7.86 43.14
N ASP A 364 -17.40 7.27 43.22
CA ASP A 364 -17.61 5.95 43.83
C ASP A 364 -17.26 4.82 42.85
N SER A 365 -17.02 3.61 43.37
CA SER A 365 -16.82 2.38 42.57
C SER A 365 -15.62 2.37 41.62
N VAL A 366 -14.61 3.21 41.86
CA VAL A 366 -13.35 3.17 41.10
C VAL A 366 -12.66 1.82 41.33
N SER A 367 -12.31 1.13 40.24
CA SER A 367 -11.60 -0.14 40.30
C SER A 367 -10.79 -0.40 39.04
N TRP A 368 -9.81 -1.30 39.12
CA TRP A 368 -9.08 -1.79 37.95
C TRP A 368 -9.95 -2.76 37.15
N THR A 369 -10.19 -2.45 35.87
CA THR A 369 -10.83 -3.37 34.93
C THR A 369 -9.86 -4.46 34.49
N HIS A 370 -8.58 -4.11 34.31
CA HIS A 370 -7.51 -5.04 34.00
C HIS A 370 -6.39 -5.01 35.05
N LYS A 371 -5.90 -6.20 35.40
CA LYS A 371 -4.80 -6.41 36.35
C LYS A 371 -3.78 -7.35 35.74
N PRO A 372 -2.47 -7.06 35.86
CA PRO A 372 -1.43 -7.88 35.25
C PRO A 372 -1.33 -9.24 35.95
N SER A 373 -0.90 -10.26 35.20
CA SER A 373 -0.55 -11.57 35.76
C SER A 373 0.55 -11.42 36.81
N GLY A 374 0.46 -12.15 37.93
CA GLY A 374 1.44 -12.07 39.02
C GLY A 374 1.40 -10.78 39.86
N GLY A 375 0.57 -9.79 39.51
CA GLY A 375 0.36 -8.58 40.31
C GLY A 375 1.43 -7.48 40.15
N VAL A 376 2.41 -7.69 39.27
CA VAL A 376 3.45 -6.73 38.86
C VAL A 376 3.24 -6.38 37.39
N GLY A 377 3.26 -5.10 37.03
CA GLY A 377 3.04 -4.64 35.66
C GLY A 377 1.95 -3.57 35.56
N ILE A 378 1.32 -3.46 34.39
CA ILE A 378 0.32 -2.43 34.11
C ILE A 378 -1.06 -2.87 34.59
N TYR A 379 -1.63 -2.05 35.47
CA TYR A 379 -3.04 -2.05 35.82
C TYR A 379 -3.75 -1.00 34.96
N HIS A 380 -4.95 -1.30 34.51
CA HIS A 380 -5.74 -0.40 33.66
C HIS A 380 -7.20 -0.35 34.13
N GLY A 381 -7.84 0.81 33.97
CA GLY A 381 -9.20 1.06 34.41
C GLY A 381 -9.77 2.34 33.84
N SER A 382 -11.09 2.44 33.90
CA SER A 382 -11.84 3.66 33.66
C SER A 382 -12.90 3.85 34.74
N VAL A 383 -13.40 5.07 34.87
CA VAL A 383 -14.57 5.34 35.69
C VAL A 383 -15.41 6.47 35.09
N ALA A 384 -16.72 6.21 34.96
CA ALA A 384 -17.68 7.25 34.63
C ALA A 384 -17.73 8.35 35.69
N TYR A 385 -17.88 9.59 35.26
CA TYR A 385 -17.93 10.74 36.16
C TYR A 385 -19.24 11.53 36.00
N THR A 386 -19.50 12.42 36.96
CA THR A 386 -20.54 13.45 36.83
C THR A 386 -20.01 14.79 37.33
N GLY A 387 -20.50 15.87 36.73
CA GLY A 387 -20.07 17.23 37.06
C GLY A 387 -18.81 17.66 36.31
N SER A 388 -18.24 18.78 36.74
CA SER A 388 -17.11 19.45 36.09
C SER A 388 -16.15 19.99 37.15
N GLY A 389 -14.90 20.23 36.76
CA GLY A 389 -13.84 20.79 37.60
C GLY A 389 -12.54 19.99 37.49
N PRO A 390 -11.55 20.31 38.34
CA PRO A 390 -10.26 19.61 38.36
C PRO A 390 -10.43 18.11 38.56
N VAL A 391 -9.69 17.32 37.80
CA VAL A 391 -9.61 15.87 37.89
C VAL A 391 -8.40 15.51 38.74
N LEU A 392 -8.62 14.66 39.74
CA LEU A 392 -7.56 14.12 40.58
C LEU A 392 -7.64 12.60 40.53
N VAL A 393 -6.57 11.96 40.03
CA VAL A 393 -6.42 10.49 40.05
C VAL A 393 -5.23 10.15 40.92
N THR A 394 -5.43 9.27 41.90
CA THR A 394 -4.42 8.94 42.91
C THR A 394 -4.29 7.43 43.02
N VAL A 395 -3.07 6.93 42.86
CA VAL A 395 -2.72 5.55 43.22
C VAL A 395 -2.22 5.53 44.66
N ILE A 396 -2.79 4.67 45.49
CA ILE A 396 -2.52 4.60 46.92
C ILE A 396 -2.30 3.15 47.37
N ARG A 397 -1.30 2.93 48.22
CA ARG A 397 -1.04 1.63 48.86
C ARG A 397 -0.76 1.84 50.34
N ASP A 398 -1.45 1.10 51.20
CA ASP A 398 -1.29 1.18 52.67
C ASP A 398 -1.42 2.62 53.25
N GLY A 399 -2.26 3.46 52.62
CA GLY A 399 -2.46 4.85 53.01
C GLY A 399 -1.37 5.82 52.53
N VAL A 400 -0.41 5.36 51.72
CA VAL A 400 0.65 6.17 51.12
C VAL A 400 0.36 6.39 49.64
N ILE A 401 0.40 7.65 49.20
CA ILE A 401 0.26 8.02 47.79
C ILE A 401 1.53 7.56 47.05
N ILE A 402 1.34 6.77 46.00
CA ILE A 402 2.42 6.30 45.11
C ILE A 402 2.63 7.32 43.99
N ALA A 403 1.55 7.67 43.29
CA ALA A 403 1.53 8.63 42.18
C ALA A 403 0.19 9.36 42.17
N GLN A 404 0.19 10.61 41.71
CA GLN A 404 -1.00 11.46 41.67
C GLN A 404 -0.94 12.44 40.50
N VAL A 405 -2.00 12.46 39.69
CA VAL A 405 -2.20 13.40 38.59
C VAL A 405 -3.30 14.39 38.99
N SER A 406 -3.07 15.71 38.82
CA SER A 406 -3.95 16.76 39.36
C SER A 406 -4.16 18.02 38.48
N GLU A 407 -3.61 18.03 37.27
CA GLU A 407 -3.49 19.25 36.45
C GLU A 407 -4.67 19.48 35.48
N GLY A 408 -5.27 18.40 34.97
CA GLY A 408 -6.37 18.49 34.02
C GLY A 408 -7.72 18.79 34.67
N SER A 409 -8.66 19.32 33.89
CA SER A 409 -10.01 19.62 34.37
C SER A 409 -11.07 19.32 33.32
N ILE A 410 -12.21 18.80 33.76
CA ILE A 410 -13.40 18.66 32.92
C ILE A 410 -14.19 19.96 32.97
N THR A 411 -14.60 20.47 31.82
CA THR A 411 -15.32 21.74 31.68
C THR A 411 -16.47 21.62 30.69
N SER A 412 -17.53 22.41 30.86
CA SER A 412 -18.56 22.57 29.83
C SER A 412 -18.32 23.83 28.98
N ALA A 413 -17.14 24.44 29.11
CA ALA A 413 -16.73 25.56 28.27
C ALA A 413 -16.24 25.01 26.93
N CYS A 414 -16.72 25.61 25.85
CA CYS A 414 -16.41 25.22 24.48
C CYS A 414 -15.43 26.22 23.90
N ASP A 415 -14.36 25.72 23.30
CA ASP A 415 -13.41 26.54 22.55
C ASP A 415 -14.02 26.83 21.18
N ASP A 416 -14.25 28.11 20.89
CA ASP A 416 -14.96 28.58 19.70
C ASP A 416 -16.33 27.93 19.44
N GLY A 417 -16.96 27.39 20.49
CA GLY A 417 -18.28 26.75 20.43
C GLY A 417 -18.26 25.24 20.14
N PHE A 418 -17.10 24.69 19.82
CA PHE A 418 -16.93 23.29 19.44
C PHE A 418 -16.48 22.41 20.61
N GLN A 419 -16.80 21.14 20.49
CA GLN A 419 -16.33 20.07 21.35
C GLN A 419 -14.88 19.72 20.98
N ASN A 420 -13.99 19.65 21.96
CA ASN A 420 -12.67 19.08 21.75
C ASN A 420 -12.71 17.57 22.00
N TRP A 421 -12.66 16.80 20.91
CA TRP A 421 -12.61 15.34 20.93
C TRP A 421 -11.19 14.78 21.17
N ASN A 422 -10.18 15.65 21.24
CA ASN A 422 -8.84 15.28 21.67
C ASN A 422 -8.82 14.94 23.18
N ALA A 423 -7.78 14.24 23.62
CA ALA A 423 -7.61 13.85 25.00
C ALA A 423 -6.65 14.78 25.75
N TRP A 424 -7.05 15.22 26.94
CA TRP A 424 -6.07 15.69 27.90
C TRP A 424 -5.40 14.49 28.54
N VAL A 425 -4.05 14.46 28.59
CA VAL A 425 -3.28 13.37 29.17
C VAL A 425 -2.40 13.92 30.29
N GLY A 426 -2.37 13.25 31.43
CA GLY A 426 -1.49 13.59 32.54
C GLY A 426 -0.76 12.37 33.04
N SER A 427 0.46 12.56 33.53
CA SER A 427 1.26 11.46 34.07
C SER A 427 2.01 11.87 35.34
N SER A 428 2.34 10.88 36.17
CA SER A 428 3.02 11.08 37.45
C SER A 428 3.82 9.83 37.79
N ILE A 429 5.04 10.01 38.28
CA ILE A 429 5.93 8.92 38.69
C ILE A 429 6.32 9.07 40.15
N SER A 430 6.41 7.96 40.86
CA SER A 430 6.88 7.90 42.24
C SER A 430 8.36 8.25 42.31
N SER A 431 8.74 9.08 43.28
CA SER A 431 10.16 9.35 43.56
C SER A 431 10.87 8.17 44.25
N THR A 432 10.17 7.08 44.53
CA THR A 432 10.71 5.90 45.22
C THR A 432 11.09 4.84 44.21
N SER A 433 12.38 4.52 44.14
CA SER A 433 12.86 3.40 43.34
C SER A 433 12.48 2.06 43.99
N ILE A 434 12.01 1.14 43.17
CA ILE A 434 11.66 -0.23 43.52
C ILE A 434 12.41 -1.22 42.60
N SER A 435 12.20 -2.51 42.84
CA SER A 435 12.64 -3.55 41.92
C SER A 435 11.65 -4.70 42.02
N ALA A 436 10.81 -4.81 40.99
CA ALA A 436 9.84 -5.88 40.86
C ALA A 436 9.82 -6.35 39.40
N GLN A 437 9.67 -7.66 39.19
CA GLN A 437 9.59 -8.24 37.85
C GLN A 437 8.26 -8.98 37.69
N PRO A 438 7.56 -8.80 36.56
CA PRO A 438 6.42 -9.63 36.20
C PRO A 438 6.90 -11.04 35.82
N PRO A 439 5.98 -12.01 35.67
CA PRO A 439 6.26 -13.23 34.94
C PRO A 439 6.85 -12.92 33.55
N SER A 440 7.74 -13.79 33.06
CA SER A 440 8.29 -13.64 31.71
C SER A 440 7.25 -13.99 30.65
N LEU A 441 7.14 -13.17 29.62
CA LEU A 441 6.23 -13.33 28.50
C LEU A 441 6.47 -14.66 27.75
N ALA A 442 7.72 -15.14 27.70
CA ALA A 442 8.08 -16.42 27.09
C ALA A 442 7.41 -17.64 27.74
N ASN A 443 7.00 -17.51 29.01
CA ASN A 443 6.27 -18.57 29.73
C ASN A 443 4.76 -18.29 29.83
N ASP A 444 4.33 -17.11 29.41
CA ASP A 444 2.95 -16.72 29.42
C ASP A 444 2.27 -17.08 28.09
N THR A 445 0.96 -17.22 28.15
CA THR A 445 0.09 -17.41 27.00
C THR A 445 -1.10 -16.47 27.14
N CYS A 446 -1.94 -16.39 26.13
CA CYS A 446 -3.20 -15.69 26.31
C CYS A 446 -4.01 -16.39 27.40
N VAL A 447 -4.54 -15.66 28.37
CA VAL A 447 -5.38 -16.20 29.47
C VAL A 447 -6.74 -15.54 29.58
N GLU A 448 -6.92 -14.39 28.94
CA GLU A 448 -8.21 -13.75 28.72
C GLU A 448 -8.24 -13.29 27.26
N GLY A 449 -9.21 -13.79 26.49
CA GLY A 449 -9.38 -13.47 25.09
C GLY A 449 -10.84 -13.61 24.72
N THR A 450 -11.21 -13.05 23.58
CA THR A 450 -12.58 -13.08 23.07
C THR A 450 -12.55 -13.14 21.54
N GLY A 451 -13.72 -13.13 20.92
CA GLY A 451 -13.87 -13.13 19.47
C GLY A 451 -15.21 -12.51 19.05
N THR A 452 -15.39 -12.30 17.76
CA THR A 452 -16.61 -11.72 17.19
C THR A 452 -17.79 -12.70 17.25
N GLY A 453 -19.01 -12.19 17.40
CA GLY A 453 -20.25 -13.00 17.33
C GLY A 453 -20.22 -14.25 18.21
N ASN A 454 -20.51 -15.41 17.60
CA ASN A 454 -20.57 -16.70 18.30
C ASN A 454 -19.19 -17.26 18.71
N PHE A 455 -18.07 -16.66 18.27
CA PHE A 455 -16.72 -17.02 18.74
C PHE A 455 -16.46 -16.55 20.17
N ALA A 456 -17.11 -15.46 20.63
CA ALA A 456 -16.80 -14.80 21.90
C ALA A 456 -16.68 -15.76 23.08
N GLY A 457 -17.72 -16.57 23.32
CA GLY A 457 -17.72 -17.52 24.43
C GLY A 457 -16.73 -18.68 24.27
N LEU A 458 -16.45 -19.11 23.03
CA LEU A 458 -15.47 -20.16 22.75
C LEU A 458 -14.05 -19.65 23.03
N CYS A 459 -13.73 -18.45 22.55
CA CYS A 459 -12.46 -17.78 22.80
C CYS A 459 -12.27 -17.49 24.29
N GLU A 460 -13.29 -16.98 24.98
CA GLU A 460 -13.24 -16.74 26.43
C GLU A 460 -12.91 -18.03 27.20
N PHE A 461 -13.51 -19.15 26.80
CA PHE A 461 -13.23 -20.44 27.40
C PHE A 461 -11.83 -20.95 27.05
N SER A 462 -11.47 -20.95 25.77
CA SER A 462 -10.27 -21.61 25.28
C SER A 462 -8.99 -20.86 25.61
N CYS A 463 -9.01 -19.53 25.49
CA CYS A 463 -7.85 -18.69 25.79
C CYS A 463 -7.48 -18.83 27.27
N ARG A 464 -8.41 -19.00 28.22
CA ARG A 464 -8.09 -19.27 29.64
C ARG A 464 -7.16 -20.47 29.89
N TYR A 465 -7.08 -21.39 28.94
CA TYR A 465 -6.26 -22.59 29.00
C TYR A 465 -5.07 -22.56 28.02
N GLY A 466 -4.77 -21.41 27.42
CA GLY A 466 -3.67 -21.22 26.48
C GLY A 466 -3.96 -21.65 25.04
N TYR A 467 -5.21 -21.97 24.70
CA TYR A 467 -5.62 -22.22 23.31
C TYR A 467 -6.38 -21.02 22.76
N CYS A 468 -5.66 -20.10 22.13
CA CYS A 468 -6.22 -18.84 21.61
C CYS A 468 -5.79 -18.68 20.13
N PRO A 469 -6.52 -19.28 19.17
CA PRO A 469 -6.14 -19.21 17.76
C PRO A 469 -6.35 -17.80 17.20
N ILE A 470 -5.28 -17.19 16.68
CA ILE A 470 -5.23 -15.78 16.21
C ILE A 470 -6.23 -15.50 15.08
N GLY A 471 -6.52 -16.49 14.23
CA GLY A 471 -7.49 -16.37 13.14
C GLY A 471 -8.96 -16.39 13.56
N ALA A 472 -9.28 -16.48 14.87
CA ALA A 472 -10.65 -16.48 15.37
C ALA A 472 -10.81 -15.72 16.70
N CYS A 473 -9.77 -15.72 17.53
CA CYS A 473 -9.73 -15.07 18.83
C CYS A 473 -8.64 -14.01 18.87
N TYR A 474 -8.89 -12.94 19.61
CA TYR A 474 -7.87 -11.95 19.97
C TYR A 474 -7.65 -11.95 21.49
N CYS A 475 -6.42 -11.63 21.89
CA CYS A 475 -6.01 -11.71 23.28
C CYS A 475 -6.12 -10.36 23.97
N THR A 476 -6.74 -10.37 25.14
CA THR A 476 -6.89 -9.17 26.00
C THR A 476 -5.96 -9.20 27.21
N LYS A 477 -5.30 -10.35 27.46
CA LYS A 477 -4.36 -10.50 28.58
C LYS A 477 -3.45 -11.73 28.43
N MET A 478 -2.16 -11.49 28.61
CA MET A 478 -1.15 -12.53 28.75
C MET A 478 -0.98 -12.96 30.23
N GLY A 479 -0.67 -14.23 30.45
CA GLY A 479 -0.43 -14.78 31.78
C GLY A 479 -0.19 -16.29 31.79
N THR A 480 -0.08 -16.86 32.99
CA THR A 480 0.12 -18.30 33.14
C THR A 480 -1.18 -19.05 32.88
N ALA A 481 -1.16 -19.97 31.91
CA ALA A 481 -2.31 -20.82 31.55
C ALA A 481 -2.91 -21.52 32.78
N ARG A 482 -4.24 -21.60 32.84
CA ARG A 482 -4.89 -22.45 33.85
C ARG A 482 -4.63 -23.91 33.54
N THR A 483 -4.57 -24.74 34.58
CA THR A 483 -4.52 -26.18 34.40
C THR A 483 -5.77 -26.65 33.65
N LEU A 484 -5.54 -27.36 32.53
CA LEU A 484 -6.61 -27.94 31.73
C LEU A 484 -7.51 -28.86 32.56
N PRO A 485 -8.84 -28.81 32.39
CA PRO A 485 -9.73 -29.81 32.95
C PRO A 485 -9.43 -31.20 32.38
N ASN A 486 -9.93 -32.25 33.04
CA ASN A 486 -9.83 -33.59 32.46
C ASN A 486 -10.60 -33.64 31.14
N ALA A 487 -9.94 -34.12 30.08
CA ALA A 487 -10.58 -34.35 28.79
C ALA A 487 -11.78 -35.30 28.95
N THR A 488 -12.91 -34.90 28.40
CA THR A 488 -14.16 -35.66 28.43
C THR A 488 -14.26 -36.66 27.27
N SER A 489 -13.36 -36.59 26.29
CA SER A 489 -13.43 -37.32 25.02
C SER A 489 -14.67 -36.97 24.19
N THR A 490 -15.32 -35.84 24.48
CA THR A 490 -16.42 -35.30 23.67
C THR A 490 -15.81 -34.66 22.42
N VAL A 491 -16.18 -35.17 21.25
CA VAL A 491 -15.77 -34.55 19.97
C VAL A 491 -16.75 -33.42 19.65
N GLY A 492 -16.24 -32.20 19.54
CA GLY A 492 -17.00 -31.03 19.15
C GLY A 492 -16.83 -30.71 17.68
N TYR A 493 -17.93 -30.34 17.05
CA TYR A 493 -18.04 -29.87 15.67
C TYR A 493 -18.72 -28.50 15.65
N PRO A 494 -18.52 -27.67 14.63
CA PRO A 494 -19.32 -26.46 14.45
C PRO A 494 -20.82 -26.78 14.41
N ALA A 495 -21.65 -25.89 14.96
CA ALA A 495 -23.10 -26.02 14.89
C ALA A 495 -23.61 -25.82 13.45
N ALA A 496 -24.83 -26.28 13.18
CA ALA A 496 -25.43 -26.13 11.86
C ALA A 496 -25.62 -24.64 11.52
N GLY A 497 -25.07 -24.21 10.38
CA GLY A 497 -25.05 -22.80 9.96
C GLY A 497 -23.76 -22.07 10.30
N GLU A 498 -22.84 -22.70 11.05
CA GLU A 498 -21.49 -22.19 11.29
C GLU A 498 -20.49 -22.71 10.25
N ASP A 499 -19.38 -21.99 10.11
CA ASP A 499 -18.32 -22.30 9.15
C ASP A 499 -17.13 -23.06 9.75
N ALA A 500 -16.14 -23.35 8.91
CA ALA A 500 -14.96 -24.13 9.29
C ALA A 500 -14.05 -23.46 10.33
N ASN A 501 -14.11 -22.15 10.52
CA ASN A 501 -13.28 -21.42 11.49
C ASN A 501 -13.61 -21.83 12.94
N TYR A 502 -14.82 -22.35 13.19
CA TYR A 502 -15.22 -22.88 14.50
C TYR A 502 -14.60 -24.25 14.83
N SER A 503 -14.07 -24.97 13.84
CA SER A 503 -13.74 -26.40 14.00
C SER A 503 -12.71 -26.66 15.10
N GLY A 504 -11.62 -25.87 15.14
CA GLY A 504 -10.58 -25.99 16.16
C GLY A 504 -11.10 -25.65 17.55
N LEU A 505 -11.84 -24.55 17.67
CA LEU A 505 -12.43 -24.07 18.91
C LEU A 505 -13.49 -25.01 19.47
N CYS A 506 -14.36 -25.57 18.64
CA CYS A 506 -15.38 -26.54 19.04
C CYS A 506 -14.75 -27.86 19.48
N SER A 507 -13.78 -28.38 18.71
CA SER A 507 -13.05 -29.60 19.06
C SER A 507 -12.38 -29.46 20.42
N PHE A 508 -11.68 -28.35 20.66
CA PHE A 508 -11.03 -28.07 21.94
C PHE A 508 -12.06 -27.90 23.07
N SER A 509 -13.00 -26.97 22.91
CA SER A 509 -13.88 -26.53 23.99
C SER A 509 -14.83 -27.64 24.44
N CYS A 510 -15.43 -28.38 23.50
CA CYS A 510 -16.33 -29.48 23.82
C CYS A 510 -15.58 -30.61 24.54
N ASN A 511 -14.35 -30.92 24.13
CA ASN A 511 -13.54 -31.93 24.81
C ASN A 511 -13.24 -31.55 26.27
N TYR A 512 -13.20 -30.27 26.61
CA TYR A 512 -12.98 -29.78 27.98
C TYR A 512 -14.27 -29.33 28.69
N GLY A 513 -15.45 -29.71 28.18
CA GLY A 513 -16.72 -29.58 28.88
C GLY A 513 -17.47 -28.26 28.62
N TYR A 514 -17.03 -27.45 27.64
CA TYR A 514 -17.74 -26.27 27.19
C TYR A 514 -18.17 -26.42 25.72
N CYS A 515 -19.43 -26.78 25.50
CA CYS A 515 -19.97 -27.06 24.17
C CYS A 515 -21.31 -26.32 23.99
N PRO A 516 -21.28 -24.99 23.73
CA PRO A 516 -22.49 -24.21 23.58
C PRO A 516 -23.23 -24.59 22.29
N GLU A 517 -24.49 -25.01 22.40
CA GLU A 517 -25.30 -25.51 21.27
C GLU A 517 -25.47 -24.50 20.12
N SER A 518 -25.30 -23.20 20.40
CA SER A 518 -25.38 -22.15 19.39
C SER A 518 -24.17 -22.08 18.47
N ALA A 519 -22.99 -22.53 18.92
CA ALA A 519 -21.74 -22.45 18.16
C ALA A 519 -21.15 -23.84 17.85
N CYS A 520 -21.39 -24.82 18.73
CA CYS A 520 -20.86 -26.17 18.61
C CYS A 520 -21.94 -27.24 18.83
N GLY A 521 -21.75 -28.40 18.21
CA GLY A 521 -22.52 -29.62 18.45
C GLY A 521 -21.60 -30.83 18.61
N THR A 522 -22.17 -31.97 19.02
CA THR A 522 -21.45 -33.25 19.11
C THR A 522 -21.67 -34.14 17.88
N VAL A 523 -22.30 -33.59 16.85
CA VAL A 523 -22.63 -34.28 15.61
C VAL A 523 -22.05 -33.46 14.47
N ASP A 524 -21.32 -34.13 13.60
CA ASP A 524 -20.78 -33.54 12.38
C ASP A 524 -21.93 -33.17 11.43
N VAL A 525 -21.97 -31.90 11.01
CA VAL A 525 -23.00 -31.34 10.14
C VAL A 525 -22.34 -30.60 8.97
N PRO A 526 -23.00 -30.52 7.80
CA PRO A 526 -22.48 -29.72 6.70
C PRO A 526 -22.25 -28.27 7.12
N LEU A 527 -21.02 -27.79 6.93
CA LEU A 527 -20.60 -26.44 7.28
C LEU A 527 -21.05 -25.42 6.22
N SER A 528 -21.33 -24.19 6.66
CA SER A 528 -21.51 -23.08 5.72
C SER A 528 -20.16 -22.65 5.15
N THR A 529 -20.12 -22.31 3.87
CA THR A 529 -19.00 -21.56 3.28
C THR A 529 -19.42 -20.09 3.26
N PRO A 530 -18.80 -19.24 4.10
CA PRO A 530 -19.17 -17.84 4.13
C PRO A 530 -18.71 -17.17 2.83
N THR A 531 -19.51 -16.24 2.31
CA THR A 531 -19.21 -15.50 1.07
C THR A 531 -18.15 -14.42 1.29
N SER A 532 -17.89 -14.05 2.54
CA SER A 532 -16.87 -13.11 3.01
C SER A 532 -16.31 -13.59 4.35
N SER A 533 -15.17 -13.04 4.78
CA SER A 533 -14.66 -13.35 6.11
C SER A 533 -15.65 -12.86 7.19
N PRO A 534 -15.95 -13.67 8.22
CA PRO A 534 -16.77 -13.23 9.35
C PRO A 534 -16.06 -12.19 10.25
N PHE A 535 -14.77 -11.95 10.00
CA PHE A 535 -13.92 -11.01 10.74
C PHE A 535 -13.77 -9.66 10.03
N THR A 536 -14.31 -9.52 8.81
CA THR A 536 -14.31 -8.25 8.09
C THR A 536 -15.53 -7.43 8.53
N PRO A 537 -15.34 -6.18 8.97
CA PRO A 537 -16.46 -5.29 9.25
C PRO A 537 -17.35 -5.11 8.02
N LEU A 538 -18.65 -4.91 8.25
CA LEU A 538 -19.59 -4.63 7.17
C LEU A 538 -19.42 -3.19 6.70
N ALA A 539 -19.64 -2.95 5.40
CA ALA A 539 -19.74 -1.63 4.82
C ALA A 539 -21.20 -1.30 4.54
N CYS A 540 -21.51 -0.01 4.35
CA CYS A 540 -22.79 0.34 3.76
C CYS A 540 -22.85 -0.20 2.32
N VAL A 541 -23.99 -0.80 1.95
CA VAL A 541 -24.23 -1.33 0.58
C VAL A 541 -25.54 -0.80 -0.02
N VAL A 542 -26.38 -0.13 0.77
CA VAL A 542 -27.55 0.60 0.28
C VAL A 542 -27.74 1.84 1.13
N GLY A 543 -27.82 3.00 0.49
CA GLY A 543 -28.11 4.26 1.16
C GLY A 543 -29.21 5.05 0.45
N GLU A 544 -29.85 5.93 1.20
CA GLU A 544 -30.84 6.88 0.70
C GLU A 544 -30.49 8.31 1.13
N GLY A 545 -30.97 9.29 0.38
CA GLY A 545 -30.75 10.71 0.65
C GLY A 545 -31.93 11.55 0.18
N GLU A 546 -32.09 12.74 0.75
CA GLU A 546 -33.20 13.63 0.41
C GLU A 546 -32.93 14.46 -0.86
N GLY A 547 -33.98 14.73 -1.65
CA GLY A 547 -33.89 15.59 -2.82
C GLY A 547 -32.84 15.15 -3.84
N ASN A 548 -31.86 16.02 -4.12
CA ASN A 548 -30.80 15.77 -5.10
C ASN A 548 -29.75 14.76 -4.61
N LEU A 549 -29.71 14.42 -3.31
CA LEU A 549 -28.83 13.38 -2.77
C LEU A 549 -29.33 11.98 -3.06
N GLY A 550 -30.62 11.78 -3.32
CA GLY A 550 -31.21 10.45 -3.45
C GLY A 550 -30.49 9.56 -4.47
N GLY A 551 -30.10 10.14 -5.62
CA GLY A 551 -29.32 9.43 -6.63
C GLY A 551 -27.87 9.20 -6.22
N LEU A 552 -27.23 10.17 -5.55
CA LEU A 552 -25.84 10.09 -5.10
C LEU A 552 -25.68 9.05 -3.99
N CYS A 553 -26.52 9.08 -2.96
CA CYS A 553 -26.51 8.13 -1.87
C CYS A 553 -26.82 6.71 -2.36
N LEU A 554 -27.77 6.54 -3.28
CA LEU A 554 -28.06 5.22 -3.86
C LEU A 554 -26.84 4.64 -4.60
N TYR A 555 -26.05 5.49 -5.26
CA TYR A 555 -24.86 5.05 -5.99
C TYR A 555 -23.65 4.85 -5.08
N ALA A 556 -23.27 5.87 -4.31
CA ALA A 556 -22.02 5.87 -3.54
C ALA A 556 -22.07 4.90 -2.36
N CYS A 557 -23.19 4.86 -1.63
CA CYS A 557 -23.36 3.94 -0.51
C CYS A 557 -23.39 2.47 -0.96
N ASN A 558 -23.60 2.16 -2.24
CA ASN A 558 -23.47 0.79 -2.76
C ASN A 558 -22.01 0.29 -2.76
N PHE A 559 -21.04 1.19 -2.62
CA PHE A 559 -19.61 0.91 -2.62
C PHE A 559 -18.94 1.34 -1.31
N GLY A 560 -19.70 1.42 -0.20
CA GLY A 560 -19.18 1.78 1.12
C GLY A 560 -19.02 3.28 1.39
N TYR A 561 -18.95 4.14 0.37
CA TYR A 561 -18.86 5.58 0.57
C TYR A 561 -20.24 6.17 0.91
N CYS A 562 -20.56 6.26 2.20
CA CYS A 562 -21.87 6.69 2.69
C CYS A 562 -21.76 7.66 3.88
N PRO A 563 -21.45 8.95 3.65
CA PRO A 563 -21.32 9.94 4.72
C PRO A 563 -22.64 10.14 5.46
N ILE A 564 -22.65 10.06 6.79
CA ILE A 564 -23.89 10.07 7.61
C ILE A 564 -24.61 11.43 7.59
N HIS A 565 -23.87 12.51 7.37
CA HIS A 565 -24.43 13.86 7.28
C HIS A 565 -25.12 14.14 5.94
N SER A 566 -24.91 13.29 4.92
CA SER A 566 -25.52 13.42 3.60
C SER A 566 -26.46 12.26 3.25
N CYS A 567 -26.17 11.06 3.76
CA CYS A 567 -26.83 9.82 3.40
C CYS A 567 -27.23 9.01 4.63
N THR A 568 -28.37 8.33 4.55
CA THR A 568 -28.76 7.32 5.53
C THR A 568 -28.44 5.93 5.00
N CYS A 569 -27.57 5.19 5.69
CA CYS A 569 -27.34 3.78 5.37
C CYS A 569 -28.57 2.95 5.77
N THR A 570 -29.16 2.23 4.81
CA THR A 570 -30.37 1.41 5.02
C THR A 570 -30.11 -0.08 4.95
N ALA A 571 -28.95 -0.50 4.44
CA ALA A 571 -28.46 -1.87 4.50
C ALA A 571 -26.93 -1.94 4.53
N GLU A 572 -26.43 -2.87 5.32
CA GLU A 572 -25.01 -3.19 5.46
C GLU A 572 -24.69 -4.54 4.80
N GLY A 573 -23.46 -4.71 4.34
CA GLY A 573 -23.04 -5.93 3.66
C GLY A 573 -21.54 -5.97 3.44
N VAL A 574 -21.11 -6.94 2.62
CA VAL A 574 -19.72 -7.04 2.18
C VAL A 574 -19.41 -5.84 1.31
N LEU A 575 -18.26 -5.19 1.56
CA LEU A 575 -17.79 -4.10 0.72
C LEU A 575 -17.68 -4.56 -0.74
N ILE A 576 -18.27 -3.77 -1.64
CA ILE A 576 -18.24 -4.01 -3.08
C ILE A 576 -17.19 -3.07 -3.67
N ASP A 577 -16.26 -3.63 -4.45
CA ASP A 577 -15.28 -2.82 -5.16
C ASP A 577 -15.96 -1.79 -6.04
N ALA A 578 -15.62 -0.53 -5.84
CA ALA A 578 -16.09 0.56 -6.67
C ALA A 578 -15.53 0.43 -8.09
N PRO A 579 -16.23 0.94 -9.12
CA PRO A 579 -15.65 1.07 -10.46
C PRO A 579 -14.34 1.85 -10.41
N ALA A 580 -13.44 1.53 -11.35
CA ALA A 580 -12.16 2.21 -11.46
C ALA A 580 -12.35 3.74 -11.57
N VAL A 581 -11.52 4.47 -10.82
CA VAL A 581 -11.51 5.92 -10.83
C VAL A 581 -10.99 6.41 -12.17
N ASN A 582 -11.72 7.33 -12.79
CA ASN A 582 -11.23 8.15 -13.88
C ASN A 582 -10.69 9.46 -13.29
N SER A 583 -9.37 9.54 -13.12
CA SER A 583 -8.69 10.69 -12.54
C SER A 583 -8.82 11.98 -13.37
N SER A 584 -9.23 11.89 -14.64
CA SER A 584 -9.53 13.06 -15.48
C SER A 584 -10.90 13.68 -15.18
N LEU A 585 -11.72 13.05 -14.34
CA LEU A 585 -13.04 13.53 -13.97
C LEU A 585 -13.06 13.92 -12.50
N THR A 586 -13.32 15.19 -12.21
CA THR A 586 -13.59 15.67 -10.85
C THR A 586 -15.03 16.13 -10.77
N GLY A 587 -15.80 15.60 -9.83
CA GLY A 587 -17.14 16.10 -9.54
C GLY A 587 -17.08 17.13 -8.43
N VAL A 588 -17.75 18.27 -8.63
CA VAL A 588 -17.99 19.25 -7.56
C VAL A 588 -19.49 19.49 -7.41
N PRO A 589 -19.96 19.94 -6.25
CA PRO A 589 -21.37 20.28 -6.05
C PRO A 589 -21.87 21.31 -7.04
N ALA A 590 -23.12 21.18 -7.48
CA ALA A 590 -23.78 22.24 -8.24
C ALA A 590 -23.91 23.50 -7.37
N ALA A 591 -23.82 24.69 -7.95
CA ALA A 591 -23.91 25.96 -7.21
C ALA A 591 -25.24 26.18 -6.47
N THR A 592 -26.24 25.34 -6.72
CA THR A 592 -27.57 25.37 -6.09
C THR A 592 -27.71 24.46 -4.87
N VAL A 593 -26.71 23.65 -4.56
CA VAL A 593 -26.72 22.72 -3.42
C VAL A 593 -25.66 23.14 -2.39
N ASP A 594 -25.77 22.58 -1.19
CA ASP A 594 -24.78 22.78 -0.14
C ASP A 594 -23.45 22.13 -0.53
N TYR A 595 -22.34 22.84 -0.35
CA TYR A 595 -21.04 22.34 -0.76
C TYR A 595 -20.58 21.18 0.13
N ASP A 596 -20.71 21.34 1.44
CA ASP A 596 -20.17 20.40 2.43
C ASP A 596 -20.95 19.07 2.40
N GLU A 597 -22.26 19.13 2.18
CA GLU A 597 -23.12 17.95 2.09
C GLU A 597 -22.91 17.14 0.78
N TYR A 598 -22.52 17.80 -0.32
CA TYR A 598 -22.44 17.15 -1.65
C TYR A 598 -21.02 16.88 -2.14
N HIS A 599 -19.99 17.61 -1.66
CA HIS A 599 -18.66 17.61 -2.27
C HIS A 599 -18.03 16.21 -2.32
N GLY A 600 -18.02 15.51 -1.19
CA GLY A 600 -17.46 14.16 -1.11
C GLY A 600 -18.18 13.16 -2.03
N LEU A 601 -19.52 13.22 -2.05
CA LEU A 601 -20.35 12.37 -2.89
C LEU A 601 -20.16 12.66 -4.39
N CYS A 602 -20.10 13.94 -4.77
CA CYS A 602 -19.86 14.34 -6.15
C CYS A 602 -18.47 13.92 -6.62
N SER A 603 -17.44 14.13 -5.81
CA SER A 603 -16.07 13.71 -6.11
C SER A 603 -15.99 12.19 -6.30
N PHE A 604 -16.56 11.43 -5.36
CA PHE A 604 -16.57 9.97 -5.41
C PHE A 604 -17.35 9.43 -6.62
N ALA A 605 -18.54 9.97 -6.88
CA ALA A 605 -19.44 9.44 -7.89
C ALA A 605 -19.07 9.84 -9.32
N CYS A 606 -18.74 11.12 -9.55
CA CYS A 606 -18.45 11.64 -10.89
C CYS A 606 -17.17 11.04 -11.46
N SER A 607 -16.13 10.88 -10.63
CA SER A 607 -14.88 10.20 -11.02
C SER A 607 -15.10 8.73 -11.41
N ARG A 608 -16.25 8.14 -11.03
CA ARG A 608 -16.64 6.76 -11.36
C ARG A 608 -17.78 6.70 -12.38
N GLY A 609 -18.02 7.80 -13.09
CA GLY A 609 -18.93 7.87 -14.24
C GLY A 609 -20.40 8.15 -13.91
N TYR A 610 -20.74 8.44 -12.64
CA TYR A 610 -22.08 8.86 -12.22
C TYR A 610 -22.07 10.30 -11.70
N CYS A 611 -22.52 11.24 -12.53
CA CYS A 611 -22.54 12.67 -12.20
C CYS A 611 -23.92 13.26 -12.50
N PRO A 612 -24.87 13.19 -11.55
CA PRO A 612 -26.25 13.63 -11.77
C PRO A 612 -26.38 15.16 -11.85
N GLU A 613 -27.00 15.64 -12.93
CA GLU A 613 -27.25 17.07 -13.16
C GLU A 613 -28.15 17.65 -12.06
N GLY A 614 -27.84 18.86 -11.61
CA GLY A 614 -28.52 19.54 -10.50
C GLY A 614 -28.01 19.18 -9.11
N ALA A 615 -27.26 18.08 -8.96
CA ALA A 615 -26.53 17.74 -7.74
C ALA A 615 -25.03 18.00 -7.89
N CYS A 616 -24.45 17.56 -9.01
CA CYS A 616 -23.03 17.70 -9.29
C CYS A 616 -22.78 18.33 -10.67
N VAL A 617 -21.61 18.93 -10.81
CA VAL A 617 -21.04 19.38 -12.08
C VAL A 617 -19.62 18.83 -12.20
N LEU A 618 -19.17 18.56 -13.43
CA LEU A 618 -17.79 18.17 -13.65
C LEU A 618 -16.91 19.43 -13.60
N SER A 619 -16.00 19.46 -12.64
CA SER A 619 -14.90 20.41 -12.60
C SER A 619 -13.74 19.84 -13.42
N SER A 620 -13.21 20.63 -14.34
CA SER A 620 -11.92 20.35 -14.96
C SER A 620 -10.82 20.74 -13.98
N THR A 621 -10.34 19.78 -13.17
CA THR A 621 -9.22 20.04 -12.26
C THR A 621 -7.91 20.08 -13.05
N ALA A 622 -7.49 21.29 -13.44
CA ALA A 622 -6.08 21.59 -13.63
C ALA A 622 -5.57 22.19 -12.32
N GLY A 623 -4.58 21.56 -11.70
CA GLY A 623 -3.85 22.14 -10.59
C GLY A 623 -3.19 23.45 -11.00
N SER A 624 -2.92 24.30 -10.01
CA SER A 624 -2.09 25.49 -10.14
C SER A 624 -0.71 25.12 -10.69
N GLY A 625 -0.57 25.15 -12.01
CA GLY A 625 0.66 24.89 -12.75
C GLY A 625 0.40 25.21 -14.21
N THR A 626 1.03 26.27 -14.71
CA THR A 626 0.91 26.71 -16.10
C THR A 626 1.52 25.67 -17.05
N THR A 627 0.69 24.78 -17.60
CA THR A 627 0.90 24.09 -18.87
C THR A 627 -0.44 23.82 -19.54
N ASP A 628 -0.53 24.13 -20.85
CA ASP A 628 -1.73 24.13 -21.71
C ASP A 628 -2.67 22.93 -21.50
N ASN A 629 -3.84 23.16 -20.90
CA ASN A 629 -4.96 22.20 -20.86
C ASN A 629 -6.21 22.84 -21.48
N GLY A 630 -6.89 22.08 -22.34
CA GLY A 630 -7.93 22.58 -23.23
C GLY A 630 -9.23 23.07 -22.54
N ILE A 631 -9.82 24.12 -23.10
CA ILE A 631 -10.98 24.85 -22.57
C ILE A 631 -12.27 24.01 -22.64
N VAL A 632 -13.09 23.96 -21.59
CA VAL A 632 -14.40 23.26 -21.61
C VAL A 632 -15.50 24.20 -22.12
N VAL A 633 -16.30 23.77 -23.10
CA VAL A 633 -17.36 24.58 -23.73
C VAL A 633 -18.70 23.84 -23.71
N TYR A 634 -19.73 24.45 -23.13
CA TYR A 634 -21.09 23.93 -23.15
C TYR A 634 -21.83 24.35 -24.42
N ILE A 635 -22.40 23.38 -25.13
CA ILE A 635 -23.04 23.62 -26.42
C ILE A 635 -24.56 23.68 -26.27
N ASP A 636 -25.17 24.68 -26.90
CA ASP A 636 -26.63 24.86 -26.88
C ASP A 636 -27.36 23.75 -27.68
N PRO A 637 -28.57 23.31 -27.26
CA PRO A 637 -29.36 22.31 -27.97
C PRO A 637 -29.61 22.60 -29.46
N GLY A 638 -29.47 23.86 -29.89
CA GLY A 638 -29.50 24.27 -31.29
C GLY A 638 -28.49 23.56 -32.19
N VAL A 639 -27.39 23.02 -31.65
CA VAL A 639 -26.37 22.25 -32.40
C VAL A 639 -26.97 21.04 -33.12
N TRP A 640 -28.06 20.47 -32.60
CA TRP A 640 -28.74 19.34 -33.23
C TRP A 640 -29.53 19.72 -34.49
N SER A 641 -29.82 21.00 -34.66
CA SER A 641 -30.48 21.55 -35.85
C SER A 641 -29.53 22.24 -36.82
N ASN A 642 -28.42 22.79 -36.30
CA ASN A 642 -27.34 23.40 -37.06
C ASN A 642 -26.00 22.90 -36.51
N PRO A 643 -25.39 21.86 -37.10
CA PRO A 643 -24.29 21.12 -36.49
C PRO A 643 -22.93 21.80 -36.74
N GLU A 644 -22.85 23.08 -36.39
CA GLU A 644 -21.63 23.89 -36.39
C GLU A 644 -21.38 24.37 -34.97
N ALA A 645 -20.15 24.24 -34.50
CA ALA A 645 -19.72 24.72 -33.19
C ALA A 645 -18.33 25.35 -33.28
N ALA A 646 -18.02 26.24 -32.34
CA ALA A 646 -16.69 26.80 -32.22
C ALA A 646 -16.23 26.79 -30.77
N CYS A 647 -14.97 26.40 -30.56
CA CYS A 647 -14.31 26.44 -29.27
C CYS A 647 -12.82 26.79 -29.45
N PRO A 648 -12.21 27.47 -28.48
CA PRO A 648 -10.77 27.70 -28.49
C PRO A 648 -10.03 26.39 -28.25
N MET A 649 -9.26 25.93 -29.23
CA MET A 649 -8.63 24.61 -29.23
C MET A 649 -7.27 24.61 -28.49
N PRO A 650 -6.89 23.54 -27.77
CA PRO A 650 -7.66 22.31 -27.53
C PRO A 650 -8.86 22.58 -26.61
N CYS A 651 -9.95 21.83 -26.76
CA CYS A 651 -11.18 22.06 -25.98
C CYS A 651 -11.96 20.76 -25.68
N THR A 652 -12.81 20.76 -24.66
CA THR A 652 -13.80 19.70 -24.44
C THR A 652 -15.21 20.25 -24.60
N MET A 653 -15.97 19.74 -25.56
CA MET A 653 -17.35 20.14 -25.80
C MET A 653 -18.33 19.25 -25.04
N VAL A 654 -19.11 19.86 -24.15
CA VAL A 654 -20.24 19.22 -23.46
C VAL A 654 -21.49 19.36 -24.32
N LEU A 655 -22.03 18.24 -24.77
CA LEU A 655 -23.15 18.21 -25.71
C LEU A 655 -24.49 18.01 -24.98
N PRO A 656 -25.54 18.75 -25.36
CA PRO A 656 -26.85 18.65 -24.73
C PRO A 656 -27.57 17.38 -25.16
N GLU A 657 -28.54 16.89 -24.39
CA GLU A 657 -29.33 15.72 -24.79
C GLU A 657 -30.07 15.94 -26.13
N ILE A 658 -30.23 14.88 -26.93
CA ILE A 658 -31.04 14.92 -28.15
C ILE A 658 -32.49 14.65 -27.80
N GLN A 659 -33.34 15.65 -28.03
CA GLN A 659 -34.78 15.54 -27.87
C GLN A 659 -35.38 14.72 -29.02
N LEU A 660 -36.13 13.67 -28.65
CA LEU A 660 -36.89 12.86 -29.59
C LEU A 660 -38.26 13.54 -29.79
N GLY A 661 -38.73 13.66 -31.04
CA GLY A 661 -40.01 14.32 -31.38
C GLY A 661 -41.29 13.67 -30.81
N GLY A 662 -41.14 12.74 -29.87
CA GLY A 662 -42.16 12.02 -29.12
C GLY A 662 -41.54 10.87 -28.31
N THR A 663 -42.34 10.23 -27.47
CA THR A 663 -41.91 9.03 -26.73
C THR A 663 -41.48 7.93 -27.71
N SER A 664 -40.21 7.54 -27.62
CA SER A 664 -39.58 6.56 -28.49
C SER A 664 -39.09 5.37 -27.68
N ILE A 665 -39.06 4.20 -28.32
CA ILE A 665 -38.55 2.97 -27.71
C ILE A 665 -37.16 2.70 -28.27
N ILE A 666 -36.14 2.86 -27.43
CA ILE A 666 -34.75 2.57 -27.72
C ILE A 666 -34.51 1.08 -27.44
N LYS A 667 -34.14 0.36 -28.50
CA LYS A 667 -33.71 -1.04 -28.41
C LYS A 667 -32.21 -1.12 -28.44
N ARG A 668 -31.62 -1.62 -27.36
CA ARG A 668 -30.19 -1.93 -27.31
C ARG A 668 -29.93 -3.32 -27.89
N PRO A 669 -28.77 -3.56 -28.52
CA PRO A 669 -28.35 -4.91 -28.83
C PRO A 669 -28.27 -5.73 -27.53
N PRO A 670 -28.39 -7.06 -27.60
CA PRO A 670 -28.15 -7.91 -26.45
C PRO A 670 -26.73 -7.72 -25.90
N TYR A 671 -26.56 -7.79 -24.59
CA TYR A 671 -25.25 -7.73 -23.96
C TYR A 671 -24.68 -9.14 -23.83
N THR A 672 -23.57 -9.41 -24.50
CA THR A 672 -22.88 -10.70 -24.40
C THR A 672 -21.84 -10.62 -23.30
N THR A 673 -21.94 -11.50 -22.31
CA THR A 673 -20.97 -11.62 -21.21
C THR A 673 -20.75 -13.08 -20.86
N THR A 674 -19.73 -13.38 -20.06
CA THR A 674 -19.42 -14.74 -19.64
C THR A 674 -19.97 -14.99 -18.23
N VAL A 675 -20.85 -15.99 -18.08
CA VAL A 675 -21.39 -16.40 -16.78
C VAL A 675 -20.82 -17.77 -16.42
N VAL A 676 -20.33 -17.92 -15.19
CA VAL A 676 -19.80 -19.20 -14.69
C VAL A 676 -20.93 -19.99 -14.00
N VAL A 677 -21.29 -21.13 -14.61
CA VAL A 677 -22.31 -22.06 -14.09
C VAL A 677 -21.60 -23.28 -13.48
N GLU A 678 -22.04 -23.70 -12.29
CA GLU A 678 -21.44 -24.80 -11.53
C GLU A 678 -22.49 -25.82 -11.09
N TRP A 679 -22.21 -27.11 -11.28
CA TRP A 679 -23.07 -28.21 -10.80
C TRP A 679 -22.27 -29.43 -10.34
N THR A 680 -22.91 -30.30 -9.56
CA THR A 680 -22.30 -31.51 -9.01
C THR A 680 -22.97 -32.78 -9.54
N THR A 681 -22.19 -33.82 -9.86
CA THR A 681 -22.63 -35.15 -10.30
C THR A 681 -21.96 -36.23 -9.45
N VAL A 682 -22.69 -37.27 -9.06
CA VAL A 682 -22.13 -38.38 -8.28
C VAL A 682 -21.77 -39.53 -9.21
N VAL A 683 -20.51 -39.98 -9.20
CA VAL A 683 -19.99 -41.06 -10.04
C VAL A 683 -19.57 -42.25 -9.17
N GLY A 684 -20.01 -43.45 -9.54
CA GLY A 684 -19.60 -44.70 -8.90
C GLY A 684 -18.34 -45.26 -9.57
N ILE A 685 -17.26 -45.41 -8.81
CA ILE A 685 -15.97 -45.92 -9.27
C ILE A 685 -15.82 -47.34 -8.70
N THR A 686 -15.73 -48.34 -9.59
CA THR A 686 -15.46 -49.72 -9.18
C THR A 686 -13.95 -49.97 -9.21
N GLN A 687 -13.36 -50.26 -8.06
CA GLN A 687 -11.94 -50.55 -7.93
C GLN A 687 -11.62 -51.99 -8.36
N ASP A 688 -10.35 -52.31 -8.62
CA ASP A 688 -9.91 -53.63 -9.12
C ASP A 688 -10.20 -54.79 -8.14
N ASN A 689 -10.51 -54.49 -6.87
CA ASN A 689 -10.98 -55.44 -5.87
C ASN A 689 -12.50 -55.72 -5.94
N GLY A 690 -13.24 -55.02 -6.81
CA GLY A 690 -14.68 -55.11 -6.98
C GLY A 690 -15.52 -54.16 -6.12
N ASP A 691 -14.91 -53.33 -5.26
CA ASP A 691 -15.63 -52.37 -4.41
C ASP A 691 -16.03 -51.11 -5.20
N VAL A 692 -17.27 -50.65 -5.00
CA VAL A 692 -17.79 -49.44 -5.65
C VAL A 692 -17.76 -48.28 -4.65
N SER A 693 -16.91 -47.28 -4.91
CA SER A 693 -16.86 -46.01 -4.16
C SER A 693 -17.62 -44.91 -4.91
N THR A 694 -18.28 -44.00 -4.21
CA THR A 694 -18.97 -42.85 -4.81
C THR A 694 -18.13 -41.60 -4.67
N ALA A 695 -17.83 -40.93 -5.79
CA ALA A 695 -17.14 -39.64 -5.82
C ALA A 695 -18.09 -38.55 -6.33
N THR A 696 -18.08 -37.38 -5.70
CA THR A 696 -18.81 -36.20 -6.18
C THR A 696 -17.91 -35.40 -7.10
N ARG A 697 -18.32 -35.27 -8.35
CA ARG A 697 -17.65 -34.50 -9.39
C ARG A 697 -18.37 -33.16 -9.55
N THR A 698 -17.67 -32.06 -9.26
CA THR A 698 -18.15 -30.71 -9.55
C THR A 698 -17.67 -30.30 -10.94
N SER A 699 -18.57 -29.84 -11.80
CA SER A 699 -18.28 -29.36 -13.15
C SER A 699 -18.63 -27.88 -13.24
N ARG A 700 -17.73 -27.08 -13.84
CA ARG A 700 -17.86 -25.64 -14.04
C ARG A 700 -17.72 -25.34 -15.52
N VAL A 701 -18.60 -24.50 -16.04
CA VAL A 701 -18.52 -24.06 -17.44
C VAL A 701 -18.68 -22.55 -17.49
N ALA A 702 -17.75 -21.90 -18.17
CA ALA A 702 -17.88 -20.52 -18.60
C ALA A 702 -18.80 -20.49 -19.83
N GLU A 703 -20.01 -20.02 -19.65
CA GLU A 703 -21.00 -19.92 -20.72
C GLU A 703 -21.05 -18.48 -21.24
N SER A 704 -20.84 -18.32 -22.55
CA SER A 704 -21.12 -17.05 -23.23
C SER A 704 -22.63 -16.82 -23.22
N THR A 705 -23.08 -15.94 -22.34
CA THR A 705 -24.49 -15.64 -22.10
C THR A 705 -24.86 -14.35 -22.81
N VAL A 706 -25.83 -14.44 -23.70
CA VAL A 706 -26.40 -13.29 -24.40
C VAL A 706 -27.61 -12.80 -23.62
N ILE A 707 -27.47 -11.67 -22.93
CA ILE A 707 -28.51 -11.10 -22.08
C ILE A 707 -29.38 -10.16 -22.92
N PRO A 708 -30.67 -10.48 -23.14
CA PRO A 708 -31.59 -9.55 -23.79
C PRO A 708 -31.86 -8.36 -22.86
N LEU A 709 -31.61 -7.15 -23.37
CA LEU A 709 -31.84 -5.94 -22.59
C LEU A 709 -33.28 -5.46 -22.74
N PRO A 710 -33.90 -4.91 -21.68
CA PRO A 710 -35.22 -4.32 -21.78
C PRO A 710 -35.19 -3.06 -22.67
N ASP A 711 -36.29 -2.86 -23.38
CA ASP A 711 -36.58 -1.68 -24.19
C ASP A 711 -36.60 -0.41 -23.30
N ILE A 712 -35.83 0.61 -23.65
CA ILE A 712 -35.83 1.90 -22.94
C ILE A 712 -36.88 2.81 -23.59
N THR A 713 -37.88 3.25 -22.83
CA THR A 713 -38.88 4.21 -23.30
C THR A 713 -38.49 5.60 -22.84
N THR A 714 -38.13 6.50 -23.75
CA THR A 714 -37.66 7.86 -23.42
C THR A 714 -38.11 8.90 -24.44
N THR A 715 -38.09 10.17 -24.05
CA THR A 715 -38.33 11.34 -24.92
C THR A 715 -37.04 12.08 -25.28
N ALA A 716 -35.90 11.71 -24.70
CA ALA A 716 -34.58 12.25 -25.01
C ALA A 716 -33.49 11.22 -24.69
N TYR A 717 -32.27 11.38 -25.21
CA TYR A 717 -31.13 10.57 -24.80
C TYR A 717 -29.84 11.40 -24.66
N PRO A 718 -28.97 11.07 -23.68
CA PRO A 718 -27.70 11.75 -23.51
C PRO A 718 -26.71 11.44 -24.62
N VAL A 719 -25.75 12.33 -24.84
CA VAL A 719 -24.67 12.18 -25.83
C VAL A 719 -23.33 12.37 -25.12
N SER A 720 -22.32 11.58 -25.49
CA SER A 720 -20.96 11.67 -24.95
C SER A 720 -20.32 13.01 -25.29
N ASN A 721 -19.55 13.55 -24.34
CA ASN A 721 -18.73 14.74 -24.55
C ASN A 721 -17.67 14.47 -25.63
N LEU A 722 -17.30 15.52 -26.38
CA LEU A 722 -16.26 15.44 -27.40
C LEU A 722 -15.00 16.14 -26.91
N VAL A 723 -13.86 15.45 -26.97
CA VAL A 723 -12.54 16.07 -26.78
C VAL A 723 -12.03 16.50 -28.16
N ILE A 724 -11.80 17.80 -28.33
CA ILE A 724 -11.45 18.45 -29.60
C ILE A 724 -10.00 18.93 -29.52
N PRO A 725 -9.04 18.14 -30.00
CA PRO A 725 -7.64 18.59 -30.10
C PRO A 725 -7.44 19.63 -31.20
N THR A 726 -8.18 19.53 -32.31
CA THR A 726 -8.08 20.41 -33.48
C THR A 726 -9.41 20.53 -34.22
N GLY A 727 -9.54 21.52 -35.10
CA GLY A 727 -10.76 21.74 -35.87
C GLY A 727 -11.04 20.63 -36.86
N GLY A 728 -12.31 20.30 -37.03
CA GLY A 728 -12.73 19.22 -37.90
C GLY A 728 -14.14 18.71 -37.59
N ILE A 729 -14.52 17.64 -38.29
CA ILE A 729 -15.83 17.01 -38.15
C ILE A 729 -15.75 15.90 -37.11
N TYR A 730 -16.55 16.01 -36.07
CA TYR A 730 -16.64 15.04 -34.98
C TYR A 730 -17.99 14.35 -34.97
N PHE A 731 -18.01 13.10 -34.52
CA PHE A 731 -19.20 12.25 -34.49
C PHE A 731 -19.60 11.98 -33.03
N PRO A 732 -20.65 12.64 -32.51
CA PRO A 732 -21.13 12.38 -31.16
C PRO A 732 -21.73 10.99 -31.00
N THR A 733 -21.50 10.38 -29.83
CA THR A 733 -21.95 9.03 -29.51
C THR A 733 -23.08 9.06 -28.48
N PRO A 734 -24.23 8.41 -28.69
CA PRO A 734 -25.27 8.27 -27.66
C PRO A 734 -24.75 7.60 -26.39
N ARG A 735 -25.12 8.08 -25.20
CA ARG A 735 -24.76 7.50 -23.90
C ARG A 735 -26.02 7.10 -23.13
N LEU A 736 -26.29 5.80 -22.99
CA LEU A 736 -27.46 5.30 -22.25
C LEU A 736 -27.03 4.79 -20.86
N PRO A 737 -27.85 5.02 -19.80
CA PRO A 737 -27.49 4.65 -18.43
C PRO A 737 -27.33 3.14 -18.23
N PRO A 738 -26.63 2.70 -17.15
CA PRO A 738 -26.49 1.29 -16.82
C PRO A 738 -27.85 0.66 -16.54
N THR A 739 -27.94 -0.67 -16.67
CA THR A 739 -29.20 -1.39 -16.48
C THR A 739 -28.99 -2.66 -15.71
N THR A 740 -29.76 -2.84 -14.65
CA THR A 740 -29.75 -4.07 -13.86
C THR A 740 -30.72 -5.09 -14.46
N VAL A 741 -30.23 -6.30 -14.73
CA VAL A 741 -31.04 -7.42 -15.24
C VAL A 741 -30.84 -8.62 -14.33
N THR A 742 -31.93 -9.26 -13.92
CA THR A 742 -31.87 -10.55 -13.24
C THR A 742 -31.97 -11.66 -14.28
N ILE A 743 -30.94 -12.50 -14.37
CA ILE A 743 -30.97 -13.72 -15.17
C ILE A 743 -31.14 -14.93 -14.26
N ALA A 744 -31.70 -16.01 -14.79
CA ALA A 744 -31.73 -17.31 -14.12
C ALA A 744 -30.70 -18.21 -14.80
N ASP A 745 -29.81 -18.84 -14.03
CA ASP A 745 -28.81 -19.77 -14.56
C ASP A 745 -29.51 -20.90 -15.35
N ASP A 746 -28.95 -21.30 -16.50
CA ASP A 746 -29.37 -22.53 -17.18
C ASP A 746 -29.02 -23.72 -16.26
N PRO A 747 -30.00 -24.53 -15.83
CA PRO A 747 -29.76 -25.67 -14.95
C PRO A 747 -29.02 -26.84 -15.61
N ASN A 748 -28.73 -26.78 -16.92
CA ASN A 748 -27.96 -27.78 -17.66
C ASN A 748 -27.35 -27.19 -18.95
N PRO A 749 -26.36 -26.29 -18.86
CA PRO A 749 -25.86 -25.54 -20.02
C PRO A 749 -25.16 -26.42 -21.07
N LEU A 750 -24.74 -27.63 -20.70
CA LEU A 750 -24.13 -28.61 -21.60
C LEU A 750 -25.12 -29.66 -22.16
N ASN A 751 -26.41 -29.58 -21.82
CA ASN A 751 -27.43 -30.59 -22.18
C ASN A 751 -27.03 -32.03 -21.79
N GLU A 752 -26.34 -32.22 -20.66
CA GLU A 752 -25.89 -33.54 -20.22
C GLU A 752 -27.06 -34.37 -19.63
N PRO A 753 -27.22 -35.65 -20.03
CA PRO A 753 -28.28 -36.50 -19.48
C PRO A 753 -28.05 -36.79 -17.99
N GLY A 754 -29.02 -36.45 -17.13
CA GLY A 754 -28.99 -36.78 -15.69
C GLY A 754 -28.52 -35.65 -14.76
N VAL A 755 -28.24 -34.46 -15.30
CA VAL A 755 -27.92 -33.24 -14.53
C VAL A 755 -29.20 -32.43 -14.30
N THR A 756 -29.57 -32.20 -13.03
CA THR A 756 -30.64 -31.25 -12.64
C THR A 756 -30.26 -30.57 -11.33
N HIS A 757 -30.05 -29.25 -11.35
CA HIS A 757 -30.01 -28.41 -10.15
C HIS A 757 -31.06 -27.28 -10.26
N ALA A 758 -31.44 -26.68 -9.13
CA ALA A 758 -32.40 -25.59 -9.14
C ALA A 758 -31.81 -24.34 -9.83
N PRO A 759 -32.57 -23.61 -10.65
CA PRO A 759 -32.12 -22.33 -11.21
C PRO A 759 -31.79 -21.35 -10.08
N LYS A 760 -30.64 -20.68 -10.17
CA LYS A 760 -30.29 -19.56 -9.28
C LYS A 760 -30.50 -18.25 -10.03
N ASN A 761 -31.15 -17.30 -9.38
CA ASN A 761 -31.25 -15.95 -9.92
C ASN A 761 -29.95 -15.21 -9.65
N ARG A 762 -29.39 -14.57 -10.67
CA ARG A 762 -28.24 -13.67 -10.57
C ARG A 762 -28.60 -12.30 -11.05
N THR A 763 -28.18 -11.29 -10.31
CA THR A 763 -28.32 -9.89 -10.71
C THR A 763 -27.06 -9.48 -11.44
N ILE A 764 -27.19 -9.04 -12.69
CA ILE A 764 -26.10 -8.55 -13.53
C ILE A 764 -26.35 -7.08 -13.82
N ILE A 765 -25.35 -6.24 -13.54
CA ILE A 765 -25.39 -4.83 -13.88
C ILE A 765 -24.69 -4.65 -15.22
N ILE A 766 -25.46 -4.22 -16.22
CA ILE A 766 -24.97 -3.91 -17.56
C ILE A 766 -24.39 -2.50 -17.53
N PRO A 767 -23.13 -2.27 -18.00
CA PRO A 767 -22.53 -0.94 -18.03
C PRO A 767 -23.30 0.02 -18.95
N PRO A 768 -23.05 1.35 -18.87
CA PRO A 768 -23.59 2.31 -19.82
C PRO A 768 -23.30 1.89 -21.28
N TYR A 769 -24.25 2.13 -22.19
CA TYR A 769 -24.07 1.86 -23.62
C TYR A 769 -23.57 3.11 -24.36
N PRO A 770 -22.64 3.01 -25.34
CA PRO A 770 -21.98 1.77 -25.80
C PRO A 770 -20.95 1.26 -24.79
N TRP A 771 -20.87 -0.08 -24.68
CA TRP A 771 -19.94 -0.80 -23.80
C TRP A 771 -18.67 -1.24 -24.54
N ASP A 772 -18.55 -0.95 -25.83
CA ASP A 772 -17.35 -1.14 -26.64
C ASP A 772 -16.81 0.21 -27.14
N THR A 773 -15.52 0.24 -27.48
CA THR A 773 -14.82 1.46 -27.93
C THR A 773 -14.93 1.68 -29.44
N THR A 774 -15.84 1.00 -30.15
CA THR A 774 -15.97 1.15 -31.59
C THR A 774 -16.59 2.51 -31.96
N PRO A 775 -16.03 3.25 -32.94
CA PRO A 775 -16.53 4.58 -33.30
C PRO A 775 -17.95 4.51 -33.88
N TYR A 776 -18.91 5.03 -33.12
CA TYR A 776 -20.29 5.20 -33.55
C TYR A 776 -20.35 6.12 -34.79
N GLY A 777 -20.96 5.65 -35.88
CA GLY A 777 -21.27 6.50 -37.04
C GLY A 777 -20.21 6.59 -38.15
N SER A 778 -19.15 5.78 -38.12
CA SER A 778 -18.29 5.62 -39.30
C SER A 778 -19.08 5.03 -40.48
N SER A 779 -18.89 5.55 -41.69
CA SER A 779 -19.66 5.14 -42.87
C SER A 779 -19.41 3.66 -43.20
N GLY A 780 -20.26 2.78 -42.70
CA GLY A 780 -20.18 1.34 -42.93
C GLY A 780 -20.47 0.45 -41.71
N SER A 781 -20.58 0.96 -40.47
CA SER A 781 -20.94 0.12 -39.32
C SER A 781 -22.45 -0.14 -39.27
N THR A 782 -22.83 -1.41 -39.20
CA THR A 782 -24.21 -1.84 -38.88
C THR A 782 -24.33 -1.97 -37.37
N ASP A 783 -24.38 -0.84 -36.68
CA ASP A 783 -24.63 -0.84 -35.24
C ASP A 783 -26.15 -0.95 -35.03
N ASP A 784 -26.62 -2.07 -34.50
CA ASP A 784 -28.03 -2.46 -34.35
C ASP A 784 -28.86 -1.57 -33.39
N LEU A 785 -28.38 -0.37 -33.05
CA LEU A 785 -29.13 0.59 -32.23
C LEU A 785 -30.22 1.27 -33.06
N ASN A 786 -31.48 0.99 -32.73
CA ASN A 786 -32.62 1.61 -33.41
C ASN A 786 -32.99 2.97 -32.78
N ILE A 787 -32.08 3.94 -32.86
CA ILE A 787 -32.32 5.34 -32.49
C ILE A 787 -31.84 6.30 -33.59
N PRO A 788 -32.39 7.53 -33.66
CA PRO A 788 -31.83 8.56 -34.53
C PRO A 788 -30.36 8.79 -34.20
N LYS A 789 -29.46 8.77 -35.19
CA LYS A 789 -28.04 9.04 -34.96
C LYS A 789 -27.85 10.55 -34.71
N PRO A 790 -26.99 10.96 -33.74
CA PRO A 790 -26.57 12.36 -33.65
C PRO A 790 -25.98 12.82 -35.00
N PRO A 791 -26.29 14.04 -35.48
CA PRO A 791 -25.60 14.61 -36.62
C PRO A 791 -24.10 14.81 -36.28
N SER A 792 -23.23 14.68 -37.27
CA SER A 792 -21.82 15.04 -37.14
C SER A 792 -21.69 16.56 -36.95
N ILE A 793 -20.84 17.00 -36.02
CA ILE A 793 -20.65 18.41 -35.70
C ILE A 793 -19.36 18.89 -36.35
N ASP A 794 -19.43 19.97 -37.14
CA ASP A 794 -18.26 20.67 -37.68
C ASP A 794 -17.76 21.68 -36.63
N VAL A 795 -16.54 21.45 -36.13
CA VAL A 795 -15.95 22.22 -35.03
C VAL A 795 -14.82 23.08 -35.55
N THR A 796 -14.93 24.40 -35.34
CA THR A 796 -13.94 25.40 -35.76
C THR A 796 -13.28 26.08 -34.55
N ASP A 797 -12.09 26.63 -34.73
CA ASP A 797 -11.38 27.36 -33.68
C ASP A 797 -12.11 28.69 -33.37
N GLY A 798 -12.43 28.93 -32.10
CA GLY A 798 -13.28 30.02 -31.63
C GLY A 798 -12.53 31.03 -30.74
N PRO A 799 -12.98 32.29 -30.65
CA PRO A 799 -12.33 33.31 -29.81
C PRO A 799 -12.51 33.02 -28.32
N ASN A 800 -11.46 33.25 -27.52
CA ASN A 800 -11.44 33.04 -26.06
C ASN A 800 -12.49 33.87 -25.29
N ASN A 801 -13.05 34.93 -25.89
CA ASN A 801 -14.08 35.80 -25.33
C ASN A 801 -15.04 36.28 -26.45
N PRO A 802 -16.26 35.72 -26.59
CA PRO A 802 -17.21 36.23 -27.56
C PRO A 802 -17.84 37.55 -27.07
N GLU A 803 -17.47 38.66 -27.71
CA GLU A 803 -18.14 39.95 -27.54
C GLU A 803 -19.41 40.03 -28.38
N CYS A 804 -20.50 40.57 -27.80
CA CYS A 804 -21.75 40.75 -28.53
C CYS A 804 -21.61 41.93 -29.52
N GLU A 805 -21.69 41.65 -30.83
CA GLU A 805 -21.41 42.66 -31.87
C GLU A 805 -22.43 43.82 -31.92
N SER A 806 -23.60 43.72 -31.30
CA SER A 806 -24.51 44.87 -31.17
C SER A 806 -25.53 44.75 -30.04
N GLY A 807 -25.80 45.88 -29.36
CA GLY A 807 -26.87 46.02 -28.35
C GLY A 807 -26.40 46.03 -26.89
N CYS A 808 -25.20 45.55 -26.62
CA CYS A 808 -24.59 45.55 -25.27
C CYS A 808 -23.23 46.23 -25.38
N SER A 809 -23.09 47.42 -24.80
CA SER A 809 -21.91 48.29 -24.90
C SER A 809 -20.61 47.65 -24.34
N GLY A 810 -20.02 46.70 -25.05
CA GLY A 810 -18.77 46.03 -24.68
C GLY A 810 -18.85 45.24 -23.37
N LYS A 811 -19.99 44.64 -23.04
CA LYS A 811 -20.14 43.79 -21.86
C LYS A 811 -20.19 42.30 -22.24
N LEU A 812 -19.52 41.47 -21.44
CA LEU A 812 -19.57 40.01 -21.52
C LEU A 812 -21.01 39.50 -21.36
N CYS A 813 -21.40 38.53 -22.19
CA CYS A 813 -22.71 37.87 -22.12
C CYS A 813 -22.79 36.98 -20.87
N ASN A 814 -23.34 37.49 -19.77
CA ASN A 814 -23.29 36.79 -18.47
C ASN A 814 -24.64 36.72 -17.73
N ASP A 815 -25.77 36.48 -18.42
CA ASP A 815 -27.07 36.24 -17.77
C ASP A 815 -28.00 35.30 -18.58
N PRO A 816 -28.64 34.28 -17.94
CA PRO A 816 -29.65 33.40 -18.56
C PRO A 816 -30.92 34.09 -19.10
N PHE A 817 -31.13 35.41 -18.90
CA PHE A 817 -32.32 36.15 -19.36
C PHE A 817 -32.07 37.34 -20.29
N CYS A 818 -30.90 37.44 -20.93
CA CYS A 818 -30.70 38.47 -21.97
C CYS A 818 -31.39 38.09 -23.29
N HIS A 819 -32.48 38.78 -23.62
CA HIS A 819 -33.18 38.71 -24.91
C HIS A 819 -32.36 39.34 -26.08
N CYS A 820 -31.15 38.85 -26.32
CA CYS A 820 -30.35 39.24 -27.48
C CYS A 820 -30.83 38.46 -28.72
N PHE A 821 -31.41 39.17 -29.67
CA PHE A 821 -31.78 38.61 -30.98
C PHE A 821 -30.49 38.31 -31.77
N TRP A 822 -30.23 37.02 -31.97
CA TRP A 822 -29.22 36.35 -32.81
C TRP A 822 -28.23 37.20 -33.63
N GLY A 823 -26.95 37.04 -33.31
CA GLY A 823 -25.81 37.51 -34.11
C GLY A 823 -24.44 36.90 -33.76
N CYS A 824 -24.36 35.80 -33.01
CA CYS A 824 -23.10 35.07 -32.79
C CYS A 824 -23.28 33.63 -33.28
N PRO A 825 -22.36 33.06 -34.08
CA PRO A 825 -22.41 31.65 -34.43
C PRO A 825 -22.03 30.81 -33.20
N HIS A 826 -23.05 30.34 -32.46
CA HIS A 826 -23.06 29.17 -31.56
C HIS A 826 -21.79 28.88 -30.70
N THR A 827 -21.16 29.90 -30.13
CA THR A 827 -20.05 29.74 -29.16
C THR A 827 -20.60 29.65 -27.73
N GLY A 828 -20.24 28.58 -27.02
CA GLY A 828 -20.55 28.40 -25.59
C GLY A 828 -19.63 29.23 -24.69
N ALA A 829 -20.09 29.51 -23.46
CA ALA A 829 -19.35 30.28 -22.49
C ALA A 829 -18.19 29.48 -21.86
N SER A 830 -17.07 30.17 -21.59
CA SER A 830 -16.03 29.78 -20.63
C SER A 830 -16.35 30.42 -19.28
N TYR A 831 -16.28 29.67 -18.18
CA TYR A 831 -16.38 30.22 -16.83
C TYR A 831 -14.98 30.56 -16.33
N ASP A 832 -14.65 31.84 -16.27
CA ASP A 832 -13.45 32.33 -15.58
C ASP A 832 -13.88 32.98 -14.26
N SER A 833 -13.47 32.38 -13.15
CA SER A 833 -13.81 32.81 -11.80
C SER A 833 -12.70 33.68 -11.23
N ASP A 834 -12.54 34.89 -11.75
CA ASP A 834 -11.72 35.91 -11.08
C ASP A 834 -12.32 37.31 -11.30
N THR A 835 -13.00 37.81 -10.27
CA THR A 835 -13.38 39.22 -10.19
C THR A 835 -12.84 39.82 -8.89
N SER A 836 -11.59 40.25 -8.93
CA SER A 836 -11.14 41.33 -8.04
C SER A 836 -10.82 42.56 -8.90
N SER A 837 -11.60 43.60 -8.65
CA SER A 837 -11.50 44.90 -9.30
C SER A 837 -10.61 45.82 -8.48
N ASP A 838 -9.60 46.41 -9.10
CA ASP A 838 -9.10 47.73 -8.68
C ASP A 838 -8.75 48.58 -9.92
N PRO A 839 -9.38 49.76 -10.11
CA PRO A 839 -9.04 50.68 -11.19
C PRO A 839 -8.16 51.81 -10.64
N ASP A 840 -6.98 52.03 -11.22
CA ASP A 840 -6.33 53.34 -11.46
C ASP A 840 -4.79 53.20 -11.51
N ASP A 841 -4.19 53.25 -12.71
CA ASP A 841 -2.96 54.04 -12.93
C ASP A 841 -2.68 54.26 -14.45
N PRO A 842 -2.61 55.51 -14.95
CA PRO A 842 -2.18 55.84 -16.31
C PRO A 842 -0.83 56.59 -16.34
N ASP A 843 0.16 56.09 -17.10
CA ASP A 843 1.16 56.85 -17.91
C ASP A 843 2.27 55.89 -18.40
N SER A 844 2.49 55.66 -19.71
CA SER A 844 3.13 56.51 -20.75
C SER A 844 4.62 56.18 -21.00
N ASP A 845 4.86 55.58 -22.18
CA ASP A 845 6.02 55.66 -23.10
C ASP A 845 7.46 55.35 -22.64
N THR A 846 8.12 54.36 -23.27
CA THR A 846 9.13 54.57 -24.34
C THR A 846 9.81 53.27 -24.86
N VAL A 847 9.63 53.00 -26.16
CA VAL A 847 10.55 52.49 -27.22
C VAL A 847 11.76 51.59 -26.83
N ASP A 848 11.95 50.38 -27.41
CA ASP A 848 12.62 50.11 -28.71
C ASP A 848 13.06 48.62 -28.95
N ASN A 849 12.86 48.12 -30.19
CA ASN A 849 13.46 46.95 -30.94
C ASN A 849 13.53 45.54 -30.29
N GLY A 850 12.85 44.45 -30.73
CA GLY A 850 12.82 43.76 -32.06
C GLY A 850 14.04 42.80 -32.26
N PRO A 851 14.01 41.66 -33.02
CA PRO A 851 12.91 40.85 -33.58
C PRO A 851 13.08 39.30 -33.45
N ASP A 852 12.00 38.58 -33.81
CA ASP A 852 11.86 37.14 -34.12
C ASP A 852 12.74 36.66 -35.31
N PRO A 853 13.31 35.45 -35.22
CA PRO A 853 13.45 34.60 -36.41
C PRO A 853 13.18 33.10 -36.12
N ASN A 854 12.07 32.54 -36.60
CA ASN A 854 12.07 31.71 -37.80
C ASN A 854 10.75 30.97 -38.05
N ALA A 855 10.10 31.41 -39.11
CA ALA A 855 9.13 30.69 -39.90
C ALA A 855 9.79 29.71 -40.90
N ASN A 856 8.97 28.74 -41.35
CA ASN A 856 9.05 27.83 -42.51
C ASN A 856 9.72 26.45 -42.26
N ASN A 857 8.97 25.36 -42.10
CA ASN A 857 8.06 24.63 -43.03
C ASN A 857 8.83 23.86 -44.12
N ASP A 858 8.75 22.52 -44.15
CA ASP A 858 7.90 21.79 -45.13
C ASP A 858 7.96 20.24 -44.97
N ASP A 859 6.87 19.63 -45.39
CA ASP A 859 6.43 18.22 -45.36
C ASP A 859 7.33 17.18 -46.07
N THR A 860 7.20 15.89 -45.71
CA THR A 860 6.66 14.85 -46.62
C THR A 860 6.41 13.48 -45.98
N ASP A 861 5.19 12.98 -46.25
CA ASP A 861 4.50 11.74 -45.90
C ASP A 861 5.03 10.47 -46.61
N THR A 862 5.10 9.33 -45.92
CA THR A 862 4.76 8.00 -46.49
C THR A 862 4.27 6.98 -45.46
N LYS A 863 3.14 6.35 -45.80
CA LYS A 863 2.25 5.42 -45.07
C LYS A 863 2.68 3.94 -44.96
N GLN A 864 1.98 3.26 -44.02
CA GLN A 864 1.57 1.83 -43.95
C GLN A 864 2.63 0.79 -43.54
N THR A 865 2.39 -0.11 -42.57
CA THR A 865 1.33 -1.15 -42.59
C THR A 865 1.12 -1.79 -41.20
N ALA A 866 -0.13 -2.18 -40.88
CA ALA A 866 -0.53 -2.90 -39.67
C ALA A 866 -0.14 -4.39 -39.67
N THR A 867 0.15 -4.99 -38.51
CA THR A 867 -0.10 -6.42 -38.22
C THR A 867 -0.28 -6.69 -36.72
N THR A 868 -1.47 -7.17 -36.36
CA THR A 868 -1.87 -7.81 -35.09
C THR A 868 -1.29 -9.22 -34.94
N THR A 869 -0.74 -9.58 -33.76
CA THR A 869 -0.92 -10.92 -33.15
C THR A 869 -0.59 -10.98 -31.65
N THR A 870 -1.54 -11.61 -30.95
CA THR A 870 -1.74 -12.12 -29.58
C THR A 870 -0.62 -12.93 -28.86
N THR A 871 -0.86 -13.11 -27.54
CA THR A 871 -0.56 -14.24 -26.60
C THR A 871 0.74 -14.30 -25.78
N SER A 872 0.63 -13.90 -24.50
CA SER A 872 0.90 -14.63 -23.24
C SER A 872 1.87 -15.84 -23.18
N SER A 873 2.80 -15.83 -22.21
CA SER A 873 3.17 -17.03 -21.41
C SER A 873 3.98 -16.70 -20.14
N CYS A 874 3.43 -17.04 -18.97
CA CYS A 874 4.12 -17.09 -17.67
C CYS A 874 5.13 -18.25 -17.61
N THR A 875 6.25 -18.07 -16.90
CA THR A 875 7.21 -19.14 -16.57
C THR A 875 7.51 -19.10 -15.07
N ARG A 876 7.56 -20.26 -14.38
CA ARG A 876 7.62 -20.41 -12.92
C ARG A 876 8.60 -21.51 -12.48
N GLN A 877 9.27 -21.37 -11.32
CA GLN A 877 10.11 -22.38 -10.62
C GLN A 877 9.82 -22.40 -9.11
N THR A 878 10.04 -23.54 -8.41
CA THR A 878 9.69 -23.82 -6.99
C THR A 878 10.78 -24.62 -6.23
N VAL A 879 10.98 -24.44 -4.89
CA VAL A 879 12.01 -25.15 -4.05
C VAL A 879 11.55 -25.48 -2.60
N THR A 880 11.45 -26.77 -2.13
CA THR A 880 10.68 -27.24 -0.92
C THR A 880 11.44 -27.58 0.37
N ASP A 881 11.02 -27.04 1.55
CA ASP A 881 11.52 -27.40 2.91
C ASP A 881 10.48 -28.13 3.82
N ALA A 882 10.95 -28.89 4.82
CA ALA A 882 10.14 -29.73 5.73
C ALA A 882 10.58 -29.70 7.20
N TRP A 883 9.63 -29.85 8.15
CA TRP A 883 9.85 -29.80 9.62
C TRP A 883 9.47 -31.12 10.32
N VAL A 884 10.15 -31.46 11.43
CA VAL A 884 9.86 -32.65 12.26
C VAL A 884 9.68 -32.24 13.74
N SER A 885 8.61 -32.73 14.39
CA SER A 885 8.33 -32.53 15.82
C SER A 885 8.21 -33.88 16.56
N CYS A 886 8.87 -34.02 17.71
CA CYS A 886 8.79 -35.20 18.59
C CYS A 886 8.54 -34.77 20.04
N THR A 887 7.63 -35.45 20.76
CA THR A 887 7.13 -35.02 22.09
C THR A 887 7.95 -35.51 23.31
N SER A 888 9.05 -36.27 23.15
CA SER A 888 10.01 -36.54 24.23
C SER A 888 11.36 -37.07 23.72
N VAL A 889 12.46 -36.70 24.39
CA VAL A 889 13.82 -37.20 24.10
C VAL A 889 14.14 -38.35 25.07
N ASP A 890 13.61 -39.54 24.79
CA ASP A 890 14.15 -40.79 25.33
C ASP A 890 14.33 -41.83 24.22
N SER A 891 15.21 -42.81 24.42
CA SER A 891 15.60 -43.81 23.43
C SER A 891 14.53 -44.88 23.12
N THR A 892 13.29 -44.70 23.60
CA THR A 892 12.17 -45.64 23.44
C THR A 892 10.90 -45.02 22.86
N SER A 893 10.86 -43.71 22.60
CA SER A 893 9.75 -43.06 21.89
C SER A 893 9.76 -43.41 20.39
N SER A 894 8.60 -43.82 19.85
CA SER A 894 8.42 -44.25 18.44
C SER A 894 7.38 -43.41 17.68
N SER A 895 7.07 -42.19 18.15
CA SER A 895 6.14 -41.28 17.46
C SER A 895 6.78 -39.90 17.26
N CYS A 896 7.37 -39.69 16.10
CA CYS A 896 7.72 -38.36 15.58
C CYS A 896 6.74 -38.00 14.46
N THR A 897 6.38 -36.72 14.36
CA THR A 897 5.49 -36.19 13.32
C THR A 897 6.32 -35.34 12.36
N THR A 898 6.40 -35.75 11.10
CA THR A 898 7.04 -34.98 10.03
C THR A 898 5.95 -34.23 9.25
N THR A 899 6.12 -32.92 9.09
CA THR A 899 5.26 -32.06 8.28
C THR A 899 6.13 -31.42 7.21
N SER A 900 5.96 -31.80 5.94
CA SER A 900 6.54 -31.06 4.80
C SER A 900 5.45 -30.27 4.09
N THR A 901 5.71 -29.01 3.75
CA THR A 901 4.93 -28.29 2.73
C THR A 901 5.81 -27.27 2.04
N LEU A 902 5.91 -27.35 0.72
CA LEU A 902 6.20 -26.23 -0.20
C LEU A 902 5.87 -26.63 -1.66
N VAL A 903 5.41 -25.80 -2.63
CA VAL A 903 4.89 -24.38 -2.76
C VAL A 903 4.41 -24.17 -4.21
N GLU A 904 3.78 -23.00 -4.43
CA GLU A 904 3.50 -22.15 -5.63
C GLU A 904 2.80 -22.80 -6.84
N VAL A 905 1.91 -22.18 -7.66
CA VAL A 905 1.34 -20.82 -7.96
C VAL A 905 0.41 -20.95 -9.22
N GLY A 906 -0.34 -19.90 -9.55
CA GLY A 906 -0.74 -19.59 -10.93
C GLY A 906 -2.08 -20.16 -11.38
N CYS A 907 -3.16 -19.41 -11.15
CA CYS A 907 -4.54 -19.66 -11.57
C CYS A 907 -5.31 -20.78 -10.82
N SER A 908 -5.69 -20.52 -9.55
CA SER A 908 -6.77 -21.17 -8.74
C SER A 908 -6.62 -22.67 -8.32
N VAL A 909 -7.23 -23.05 -7.18
CA VAL A 909 -6.77 -24.07 -6.19
C VAL A 909 -7.85 -25.14 -5.80
N THR A 910 -7.41 -26.24 -5.14
CA THR A 910 -7.98 -27.10 -4.03
C THR A 910 -8.27 -28.59 -4.40
N ALA A 911 -7.95 -29.68 -3.66
CA ALA A 911 -7.80 -29.95 -2.20
C ALA A 911 -6.92 -31.19 -1.79
N MET A 912 -6.83 -31.41 -0.45
CA MET A 912 -5.83 -32.10 0.43
C MET A 912 -5.84 -33.64 0.55
N THR A 913 -4.75 -34.21 1.12
CA THR A 913 -4.80 -35.36 2.06
C THR A 913 -3.64 -35.35 3.07
N THR A 914 -3.94 -35.54 4.36
CA THR A 914 -2.97 -35.76 5.45
C THR A 914 -2.68 -37.27 5.56
N THR A 915 -1.41 -37.70 5.66
CA THR A 915 -1.06 -39.08 6.01
C THR A 915 -0.22 -39.11 7.29
N THR A 916 -0.72 -39.72 8.36
CA THR A 916 0.06 -40.03 9.55
C THR A 916 0.82 -41.33 9.30
N GLY A 917 2.16 -41.28 9.28
CA GLY A 917 3.02 -42.46 9.19
C GLY A 917 3.80 -42.67 10.48
N VAL A 918 3.76 -43.88 11.04
CA VAL A 918 4.62 -44.30 12.15
C VAL A 918 5.90 -44.89 11.55
N ALA A 919 7.07 -44.30 11.81
CA ALA A 919 8.36 -44.82 11.34
C ALA A 919 9.09 -45.58 12.45
N GLU A 920 9.40 -46.86 12.22
CA GLU A 920 10.26 -47.67 13.09
C GLU A 920 11.74 -47.31 12.87
N SER A 921 12.21 -46.21 13.45
CA SER A 921 13.58 -45.89 13.90
C SER A 921 13.96 -44.41 13.70
N CYS A 922 14.35 -43.74 14.78
CA CYS A 922 14.87 -42.37 14.77
C CYS A 922 16.40 -42.39 14.58
N TYR A 923 16.93 -41.57 13.68
CA TYR A 923 18.36 -41.24 13.62
C TYR A 923 18.64 -40.07 14.57
N SER A 924 19.71 -40.16 15.38
CA SER A 924 20.11 -39.12 16.31
C SER A 924 20.87 -38.00 15.60
N VAL A 925 20.34 -36.78 15.63
CA VAL A 925 21.10 -35.56 15.31
C VAL A 925 21.42 -34.86 16.63
N SER A 926 22.67 -34.46 16.82
CA SER A 926 23.11 -33.71 18.00
C SER A 926 22.69 -32.25 17.85
N PRO A 927 22.04 -31.62 18.85
CA PRO A 927 21.71 -30.19 18.81
C PRO A 927 22.94 -29.26 18.83
N ASP A 928 24.14 -29.82 19.02
CA ASP A 928 25.41 -29.07 19.11
C ASP A 928 26.26 -29.16 17.83
N ASP A 929 25.77 -29.76 16.74
CA ASP A 929 26.48 -29.78 15.45
C ASP A 929 26.19 -28.48 14.66
N ASP A 930 27.28 -27.79 14.30
CA ASP A 930 27.34 -26.51 13.58
C ASP A 930 26.52 -26.52 12.26
N GLN A 931 25.44 -25.73 12.21
CA GLN A 931 24.59 -25.48 11.03
C GLN A 931 24.99 -24.14 10.36
N GLY A 932 26.29 -23.95 10.13
CA GLY A 932 26.89 -22.69 9.68
C GLY A 932 26.46 -22.15 8.31
N GLN A 933 26.78 -20.85 8.15
CA GLN A 933 26.37 -19.83 7.16
C GLN A 933 26.69 -20.05 5.66
N ASP A 934 27.10 -21.23 5.22
CA ASP A 934 27.41 -21.48 3.82
C ASP A 934 26.58 -22.68 3.36
N GLY A 935 25.44 -22.43 2.69
CA GLY A 935 24.54 -23.47 2.17
C GLY A 935 25.32 -24.65 1.59
N GLY A 936 25.39 -25.75 2.35
CA GLY A 936 26.29 -26.85 2.10
C GLY A 936 25.99 -27.54 0.77
N ALA A 937 26.71 -27.10 -0.27
CA ALA A 937 26.67 -27.69 -1.59
C ALA A 937 26.96 -29.19 -1.52
N TRP A 938 25.95 -30.01 -1.85
CA TRP A 938 26.19 -31.37 -2.30
C TRP A 938 26.52 -31.33 -3.79
N ASN A 939 27.76 -31.69 -4.11
CA ASN A 939 28.35 -31.76 -5.44
C ASN A 939 27.37 -32.10 -6.58
N ASP A 940 27.34 -31.21 -7.58
CA ASP A 940 26.80 -31.39 -8.93
C ASP A 940 27.28 -32.68 -9.58
N SER A 941 26.46 -33.74 -9.57
CA SER A 941 26.58 -34.85 -10.54
C SER A 941 25.34 -35.75 -10.70
N VAL A 942 24.17 -35.41 -10.14
CA VAL A 942 22.99 -36.33 -10.16
C VAL A 942 21.75 -35.77 -10.85
N LEU A 943 21.59 -34.45 -10.99
CA LEU A 943 20.39 -33.83 -11.58
C LEU A 943 20.34 -33.77 -13.13
N SER A 944 21.34 -34.31 -13.84
CA SER A 944 21.35 -34.37 -15.32
C SER A 944 20.79 -35.66 -15.93
N SER A 945 20.15 -36.54 -15.16
CA SER A 945 19.70 -37.86 -15.66
C SER A 945 18.18 -38.06 -15.76
N ILE A 946 17.34 -37.05 -15.46
CA ILE A 946 15.87 -37.25 -15.37
C ILE A 946 15.08 -36.68 -16.57
N SER A 947 15.66 -35.82 -17.43
CA SER A 947 14.92 -35.22 -18.56
C SER A 947 14.77 -36.12 -19.80
N SER A 948 15.22 -37.38 -19.78
CA SER A 948 15.16 -38.28 -20.95
C SER A 948 14.08 -39.38 -20.90
N GLY A 949 13.20 -39.39 -19.90
CA GLY A 949 12.22 -40.46 -19.67
C GLY A 949 10.77 -40.21 -20.11
N TRP A 950 10.39 -39.01 -20.55
CA TRP A 950 8.96 -38.62 -20.66
C TRP A 950 8.28 -38.80 -22.04
N SER A 951 8.93 -39.45 -23.01
CA SER A 951 8.27 -39.83 -24.27
C SER A 951 7.56 -41.20 -24.23
N GLY A 952 7.70 -41.97 -23.14
CA GLY A 952 7.23 -43.36 -23.06
C GLY A 952 5.82 -43.59 -22.49
N LEU A 953 5.27 -42.65 -21.71
CA LEU A 953 4.01 -42.86 -20.97
C LEU A 953 2.74 -42.56 -21.77
N GLY A 954 2.80 -41.66 -22.77
CA GLY A 954 1.63 -41.34 -23.61
C GLY A 954 1.14 -42.52 -24.45
N SER A 955 2.01 -43.47 -24.78
CA SER A 955 1.66 -44.65 -25.59
C SER A 955 1.04 -45.80 -24.78
N ALA A 956 1.09 -45.74 -23.44
CA ALA A 956 0.59 -46.80 -22.55
C ALA A 956 -0.85 -46.58 -22.05
N LEU A 957 -1.41 -45.39 -22.23
CA LEU A 957 -2.75 -45.02 -21.75
C LEU A 957 -3.79 -44.79 -22.87
N GLY A 958 -3.42 -44.99 -24.14
CA GLY A 958 -4.37 -44.98 -25.26
C GLY A 958 -5.09 -43.64 -25.51
N ILE A 959 -4.52 -42.51 -25.04
CA ILE A 959 -5.10 -41.18 -25.24
C ILE A 959 -4.61 -40.62 -26.57
N THR A 960 -5.53 -40.47 -27.53
CA THR A 960 -5.29 -39.73 -28.77
C THR A 960 -5.88 -38.33 -28.57
N ILE A 961 -5.03 -37.32 -28.40
CA ILE A 961 -5.49 -35.93 -28.32
C ILE A 961 -5.75 -35.45 -29.75
N THR A 962 -6.98 -35.01 -29.99
CA THR A 962 -7.41 -34.33 -31.21
C THR A 962 -7.69 -32.87 -30.83
N GLU A 963 -7.26 -31.94 -31.68
CA GLU A 963 -7.40 -30.47 -31.55
C GLU A 963 -8.83 -29.98 -31.17
N PRO A 964 -8.97 -28.77 -30.60
CA PRO A 964 -9.91 -28.53 -29.50
C PRO A 964 -11.33 -28.16 -29.93
N THR A 965 -12.29 -28.56 -29.09
CA THR A 965 -13.58 -27.88 -28.90
C THR A 965 -13.74 -27.57 -27.41
N SER A 966 -14.39 -26.45 -27.12
CA SER A 966 -14.44 -25.69 -25.87
C SER A 966 -15.21 -26.36 -24.72
N THR A 967 -14.60 -27.32 -24.03
CA THR A 967 -15.11 -27.85 -22.75
C THR A 967 -13.94 -28.30 -21.87
N TYR A 968 -13.74 -27.65 -20.72
CA TYR A 968 -12.86 -28.15 -19.66
C TYR A 968 -13.71 -28.99 -18.71
N THR A 969 -13.30 -30.22 -18.41
CA THR A 969 -13.96 -31.03 -17.39
C THR A 969 -12.91 -31.63 -16.48
N ASP A 970 -12.79 -31.10 -15.26
CA ASP A 970 -11.92 -31.69 -14.26
C ASP A 970 -12.51 -33.02 -13.76
N VAL A 971 -11.65 -34.03 -13.66
CA VAL A 971 -11.99 -35.33 -13.09
C VAL A 971 -10.89 -35.70 -12.09
N VAL A 972 -11.21 -35.62 -10.80
CA VAL A 972 -10.29 -35.96 -9.70
C VAL A 972 -10.51 -37.42 -9.29
N TYR A 973 -9.45 -38.24 -9.31
CA TYR A 973 -9.43 -39.62 -8.78
C TYR A 973 -8.34 -39.76 -7.71
N SER A 974 -8.62 -40.46 -6.62
CA SER A 974 -7.68 -40.70 -5.51
C SER A 974 -7.41 -42.20 -5.31
N GLY A 975 -6.16 -42.66 -5.49
CA GLY A 975 -5.71 -44.02 -5.14
C GLY A 975 -4.19 -44.27 -5.35
N THR A 976 -3.54 -44.98 -4.41
CA THR A 976 -2.07 -45.14 -4.23
C THR A 976 -1.42 -46.33 -4.99
N ALA A 977 -0.26 -46.13 -5.64
CA ALA A 977 0.64 -47.21 -6.14
C ALA A 977 2.14 -46.81 -6.26
N SER A 978 3.04 -47.80 -6.14
CA SER A 978 4.49 -47.73 -5.81
C SER A 978 5.48 -47.88 -6.99
N VAL A 979 6.73 -47.39 -6.83
CA VAL A 979 7.77 -47.13 -7.88
C VAL A 979 8.93 -48.18 -7.95
N LEU A 980 9.61 -48.29 -9.10
CA LEU A 980 10.88 -49.01 -9.36
C LEU A 980 11.89 -48.15 -10.18
N THR A 981 13.22 -48.30 -9.97
CA THR A 981 14.33 -47.44 -10.47
C THR A 981 15.36 -48.12 -11.40
N THR A 982 16.00 -47.39 -12.36
CA THR A 982 17.33 -47.70 -12.99
C THR A 982 18.02 -46.48 -13.66
N THR A 983 19.37 -46.53 -13.80
CA THR A 983 20.37 -45.44 -14.02
C THR A 983 21.07 -45.43 -15.41
N ALA A 984 21.52 -44.26 -15.96
CA ALA A 984 22.62 -44.13 -16.97
C ALA A 984 23.14 -42.66 -17.20
N THR A 985 24.32 -42.51 -17.84
CA THR A 985 25.32 -41.38 -17.81
C THR A 985 25.69 -40.80 -19.21
N ALA A 986 26.04 -39.50 -19.36
CA ALA A 986 27.07 -38.87 -20.27
C ALA A 986 26.84 -37.34 -20.53
N THR A 987 27.76 -36.40 -20.24
CA THR A 987 28.92 -35.77 -20.98
C THR A 987 28.60 -34.51 -21.82
N ALA A 988 29.28 -33.38 -21.52
CA ALA A 988 29.06 -32.02 -22.03
C ALA A 988 30.05 -31.54 -23.13
N THR A 989 29.69 -30.48 -23.89
CA THR A 989 30.61 -29.63 -24.67
C THR A 989 29.98 -28.23 -24.89
N SER A 990 30.80 -27.17 -24.77
CA SER A 990 30.43 -25.74 -24.81
C SER A 990 30.56 -25.10 -26.21
N THR A 991 29.84 -23.99 -26.43
CA THR A 991 30.17 -22.90 -27.39
C THR A 991 29.44 -21.61 -27.00
N SER A 992 30.09 -20.48 -27.27
CA SER A 992 29.83 -19.09 -26.85
C SER A 992 28.68 -18.36 -27.60
N THR A 993 27.99 -17.46 -26.89
CA THR A 993 27.04 -16.43 -27.35
C THR A 993 27.01 -15.31 -26.29
N ALA A 994 26.89 -13.99 -26.48
CA ALA A 994 26.64 -13.06 -27.60
C ALA A 994 27.22 -11.65 -27.22
N LEU A 995 27.22 -10.68 -28.14
CA LEU A 995 27.65 -9.27 -27.90
C LEU A 995 26.71 -8.51 -26.93
N PRO A 996 27.18 -7.47 -26.20
CA PRO A 996 26.32 -6.63 -25.36
C PRO A 996 25.30 -5.86 -26.22
N GLU A 997 24.01 -5.96 -25.92
CA GLU A 997 22.98 -5.10 -26.53
C GLU A 997 22.99 -3.72 -25.86
N TYR A 998 23.92 -2.88 -26.29
CA TYR A 998 23.81 -1.43 -26.14
C TYR A 998 23.63 -0.82 -27.53
N GLY A 999 22.83 0.25 -27.61
CA GLY A 999 22.50 0.92 -28.87
C GLY A 999 23.73 1.31 -29.68
N SER A 1000 23.53 1.56 -30.98
CA SER A 1000 24.54 1.84 -32.02
C SER A 1000 25.48 3.03 -31.77
N SER A 1001 25.43 3.64 -30.59
CA SER A 1001 26.13 4.87 -30.20
C SER A 1001 27.14 4.67 -29.06
N SER A 1002 27.31 3.44 -28.59
CA SER A 1002 28.11 3.13 -27.39
C SER A 1002 29.58 2.95 -27.75
N ALA A 1003 30.46 3.74 -27.14
CA ALA A 1003 31.91 3.67 -27.36
C ALA A 1003 32.64 3.56 -26.03
N TRP A 1004 33.73 2.81 -26.02
CA TRP A 1004 34.63 2.75 -24.87
C TRP A 1004 35.82 3.68 -25.10
N ALA A 1005 36.11 4.61 -24.17
CA ALA A 1005 37.26 5.51 -24.27
C ALA A 1005 38.39 5.08 -23.33
N LEU A 1006 39.60 5.01 -23.87
CA LEU A 1006 40.83 4.93 -23.10
C LEU A 1006 41.54 6.27 -23.12
N PHE A 1007 41.71 6.86 -21.94
CA PHE A 1007 42.54 8.05 -21.74
C PHE A 1007 43.97 7.61 -21.43
N ILE A 1008 44.93 8.09 -22.21
CA ILE A 1008 46.36 7.90 -21.97
C ILE A 1008 46.90 9.25 -21.51
N ARG A 1009 47.36 9.34 -20.26
CA ARG A 1009 47.91 10.57 -19.67
C ARG A 1009 49.40 10.40 -19.46
N GLN A 1010 50.21 11.35 -19.94
CA GLN A 1010 51.62 11.42 -19.59
C GLN A 1010 51.80 12.37 -18.40
N VAL A 1011 52.33 11.83 -17.30
CA VAL A 1011 52.45 12.54 -16.02
C VAL A 1011 53.91 12.57 -15.59
N TYR A 1012 54.40 13.73 -15.15
CA TYR A 1012 55.74 13.88 -14.59
C TYR A 1012 55.65 14.21 -13.09
N ASP A 1013 56.48 13.55 -12.28
CA ASP A 1013 56.56 13.77 -10.82
C ASP A 1013 57.02 15.19 -10.45
N SER A 1014 57.67 15.92 -11.36
CA SER A 1014 58.01 17.34 -11.21
C SER A 1014 58.38 17.97 -12.55
N ASP A 1015 58.34 19.31 -12.65
CA ASP A 1015 58.75 20.12 -13.82
C ASP A 1015 60.19 19.89 -14.32
N THR A 1016 60.98 19.09 -13.60
CA THR A 1016 62.39 18.81 -13.89
C THR A 1016 62.69 17.32 -14.12
N SER A 1017 61.68 16.45 -14.08
CA SER A 1017 61.83 15.02 -14.37
C SER A 1017 62.03 14.79 -15.87
N SER A 1018 62.93 13.89 -16.24
CA SER A 1018 63.16 13.44 -17.62
C SER A 1018 62.51 12.09 -17.93
N THR A 1019 61.79 11.51 -16.97
CA THR A 1019 61.06 10.25 -17.11
C THR A 1019 59.60 10.53 -16.78
N GLY A 1020 58.71 10.29 -17.74
CA GLY A 1020 57.27 10.45 -17.58
C GLY A 1020 56.61 9.10 -17.38
N THR A 1021 55.62 9.03 -16.51
CA THR A 1021 54.80 7.82 -16.30
C THR A 1021 53.52 7.98 -17.11
N PHE A 1022 53.14 6.93 -17.86
CA PHE A 1022 51.88 6.91 -18.60
C PHE A 1022 50.81 6.26 -17.73
N THR A 1023 49.70 6.97 -17.49
CA THR A 1023 48.53 6.43 -16.80
C THR A 1023 47.42 6.19 -17.81
N TYR A 1024 46.92 4.96 -17.81
CA TYR A 1024 45.82 4.51 -18.65
C TYR A 1024 44.53 4.48 -17.84
N THR A 1025 43.45 5.06 -18.39
CA THR A 1025 42.16 5.17 -17.70
C THR A 1025 41.03 4.80 -18.65
N GLY A 1026 40.30 3.73 -18.33
CA GLY A 1026 39.12 3.30 -19.08
C GLY A 1026 37.86 3.96 -18.57
N LEU A 1027 37.01 4.46 -19.47
CA LEU A 1027 35.72 5.09 -19.18
C LEU A 1027 34.66 4.64 -20.19
N ASP A 1028 33.50 4.26 -19.68
CA ASP A 1028 32.29 4.07 -20.47
C ASP A 1028 31.67 5.45 -20.77
N TYR A 1029 31.44 5.79 -22.05
CA TYR A 1029 30.92 7.11 -22.38
C TYR A 1029 29.95 7.12 -23.57
N ASN A 1030 29.04 8.09 -23.54
CA ASN A 1030 28.19 8.45 -24.68
C ASN A 1030 28.88 9.55 -25.50
N LYS A 1031 29.04 9.33 -26.81
CA LYS A 1031 29.81 10.19 -27.71
C LYS A 1031 29.28 11.63 -27.80
N ASP A 1032 28.01 11.84 -27.48
CA ASP A 1032 27.29 13.08 -27.77
C ASP A 1032 27.28 14.10 -26.62
N GLU A 1033 27.85 13.81 -25.44
CA GLU A 1033 27.62 14.65 -24.23
C GLU A 1033 28.85 15.15 -23.45
N LEU A 1034 30.10 14.97 -23.91
CA LEU A 1034 31.25 15.39 -23.08
C LEU A 1034 31.89 16.74 -23.46
N THR A 1035 31.87 17.67 -22.50
CA THR A 1035 32.97 18.62 -22.26
C THR A 1035 34.08 17.94 -21.47
N ILE A 1036 35.30 17.90 -22.01
CA ILE A 1036 36.45 17.21 -21.42
C ILE A 1036 36.87 17.89 -20.10
N ASP A 1037 36.62 17.22 -18.97
CA ASP A 1037 37.23 17.59 -17.68
C ASP A 1037 38.60 16.90 -17.54
N HIS A 1038 39.65 17.68 -17.29
CA HIS A 1038 41.04 17.22 -17.24
C HIS A 1038 41.37 16.39 -15.99
N CYS A 1039 40.39 16.21 -15.10
CA CYS A 1039 40.58 15.64 -13.77
C CYS A 1039 39.56 14.60 -13.35
N THR A 1040 38.87 13.96 -14.30
CA THR A 1040 38.00 12.82 -13.99
C THR A 1040 38.76 11.74 -13.22
N THR A 1041 38.31 11.49 -11.98
CA THR A 1041 38.80 10.44 -11.08
C THR A 1041 37.83 9.27 -10.95
N ASP A 1042 36.65 9.35 -11.57
CA ASP A 1042 35.82 8.18 -11.80
C ASP A 1042 36.53 7.31 -12.83
N THR A 1043 37.06 6.18 -12.38
CA THR A 1043 37.79 5.25 -13.23
C THR A 1043 37.46 3.86 -12.74
N ASP A 1044 36.84 3.04 -13.58
CA ASP A 1044 36.66 1.62 -13.26
C ASP A 1044 38.00 0.88 -13.26
N TRP A 1045 39.03 1.44 -13.92
CA TRP A 1045 40.37 0.86 -13.97
C TRP A 1045 41.45 1.93 -14.26
N SER A 1046 42.58 1.85 -13.56
CA SER A 1046 43.79 2.60 -13.89
C SER A 1046 45.08 1.80 -13.74
N GLN A 1047 46.04 2.01 -14.65
CA GLN A 1047 47.37 1.39 -14.60
C GLN A 1047 48.45 2.39 -15.02
N SER A 1048 49.55 2.41 -14.28
CA SER A 1048 50.73 3.25 -14.58
C SER A 1048 51.86 2.41 -15.16
N VAL A 1049 52.45 2.87 -16.26
CA VAL A 1049 53.58 2.23 -16.93
C VAL A 1049 54.72 3.25 -17.05
N ASP A 1050 55.91 2.89 -16.56
CA ASP A 1050 57.13 3.69 -16.74
C ASP A 1050 57.75 3.34 -18.10
N ASP A 1051 57.73 4.27 -19.05
CA ASP A 1051 58.33 4.10 -20.37
C ASP A 1051 59.04 5.38 -20.85
N ASP A 1052 60.17 5.23 -21.55
CA ASP A 1052 61.15 6.29 -21.86
C ASP A 1052 60.67 7.22 -23.01
N ASP A 1053 59.68 8.07 -22.72
CA ASP A 1053 59.09 9.11 -23.60
C ASP A 1053 58.21 8.60 -24.78
N GLU A 1054 58.00 7.29 -24.94
CA GLU A 1054 57.06 6.73 -25.94
C GLU A 1054 55.93 5.95 -25.28
N ALA A 1055 54.70 6.12 -25.79
CA ALA A 1055 53.54 5.39 -25.28
C ALA A 1055 53.63 3.89 -25.61
N PRO A 1056 53.44 2.98 -24.64
CA PRO A 1056 53.46 1.54 -24.87
C PRO A 1056 52.57 1.09 -26.03
N SER A 1057 53.11 0.21 -26.88
CA SER A 1057 52.40 -0.33 -28.07
C SER A 1057 51.35 -1.42 -27.74
N SER A 1058 51.29 -1.89 -26.50
CA SER A 1058 50.27 -2.84 -26.03
C SER A 1058 50.11 -2.77 -24.52
N VAL A 1059 48.87 -2.92 -24.03
CA VAL A 1059 48.51 -2.95 -22.60
C VAL A 1059 47.60 -4.14 -22.34
N SER A 1060 47.93 -4.95 -21.33
CA SER A 1060 47.15 -6.14 -20.91
C SER A 1060 46.45 -5.91 -19.57
N ASP A 1061 45.54 -6.82 -19.21
CA ASP A 1061 44.82 -6.83 -17.93
C ASP A 1061 43.86 -5.63 -17.72
N ILE A 1062 43.31 -5.12 -18.82
CA ILE A 1062 42.27 -4.08 -18.82
C ILE A 1062 40.93 -4.75 -18.52
N THR A 1063 40.09 -4.12 -17.70
CA THR A 1063 38.70 -4.57 -17.52
C THR A 1063 37.78 -3.63 -18.30
N ALA A 1064 37.07 -4.16 -19.30
CA ALA A 1064 36.06 -3.41 -20.06
C ALA A 1064 34.73 -4.18 -20.03
N PHE A 1065 33.64 -3.51 -19.65
CA PHE A 1065 32.31 -4.12 -19.47
C PHE A 1065 32.33 -5.44 -18.65
N GLY A 1066 33.13 -5.48 -17.57
CA GLY A 1066 33.24 -6.66 -16.70
C GLY A 1066 33.93 -7.89 -17.32
N ALA A 1067 34.68 -7.71 -18.40
CA ALA A 1067 35.52 -8.74 -19.02
C ALA A 1067 37.00 -8.32 -19.02
N SER A 1068 37.89 -9.30 -18.85
CA SER A 1068 39.33 -9.11 -19.03
C SER A 1068 39.65 -8.94 -20.51
N CYS A 1069 40.42 -7.90 -20.82
CA CYS A 1069 40.77 -7.50 -22.17
C CYS A 1069 42.24 -7.10 -22.30
N SER A 1070 42.74 -7.13 -23.53
CA SER A 1070 44.07 -6.62 -23.93
C SER A 1070 43.95 -5.69 -25.13
N LEU A 1071 44.64 -4.56 -25.08
CA LEU A 1071 44.67 -3.55 -26.14
C LEU A 1071 46.04 -3.54 -26.83
N SER A 1072 46.04 -3.57 -28.15
CA SER A 1072 47.23 -3.36 -28.99
C SER A 1072 47.08 -2.11 -29.83
N LEU A 1073 48.10 -1.23 -29.87
CA LEU A 1073 48.10 0.05 -30.58
C LEU A 1073 49.27 0.14 -31.57
N TRP A 1074 49.03 0.69 -32.75
CA TRP A 1074 50.07 0.93 -33.76
C TRP A 1074 49.80 2.20 -34.56
N GLU A 1075 50.86 2.81 -35.09
CA GLU A 1075 50.75 4.00 -35.93
C GLU A 1075 50.23 3.67 -37.33
N ASN A 1076 49.22 4.41 -37.79
CA ASN A 1076 48.76 4.34 -39.16
C ASN A 1076 49.61 5.28 -40.04
N THR A 1077 50.43 4.73 -40.93
CA THR A 1077 51.36 5.52 -41.77
C THR A 1077 50.69 6.46 -42.79
N SER A 1078 49.35 6.43 -42.93
CA SER A 1078 48.60 7.21 -43.94
C SER A 1078 47.83 8.41 -43.39
N TYR A 1079 47.47 8.37 -42.10
CA TYR A 1079 46.71 9.40 -41.40
C TYR A 1079 47.34 9.50 -40.01
N THR A 1080 47.61 10.69 -39.49
CA THR A 1080 48.35 10.93 -38.24
C THR A 1080 47.64 10.41 -36.96
N SER A 1081 46.83 9.38 -37.05
CA SER A 1081 46.01 8.74 -36.02
C SER A 1081 46.61 7.40 -35.58
N LEU A 1082 46.53 7.12 -34.27
CA LEU A 1082 46.77 5.79 -33.71
C LEU A 1082 45.56 4.89 -33.98
N VAL A 1083 45.79 3.66 -34.41
CA VAL A 1083 44.75 2.63 -34.60
C VAL A 1083 45.10 1.43 -33.72
N GLY A 1084 44.09 0.79 -33.15
CA GLY A 1084 44.29 -0.32 -32.23
C GLY A 1084 43.21 -1.39 -32.32
N LYS A 1085 43.43 -2.47 -31.57
CA LYS A 1085 42.49 -3.58 -31.42
C LYS A 1085 42.36 -3.95 -29.95
N LEU A 1086 41.13 -4.02 -29.46
CA LEU A 1086 40.79 -4.46 -28.11
C LEU A 1086 40.20 -5.87 -28.16
N GLU A 1087 40.88 -6.82 -27.53
CA GLU A 1087 40.51 -8.23 -27.50
C GLU A 1087 40.05 -8.58 -26.09
N CYS A 1088 38.86 -9.17 -25.92
CA CYS A 1088 38.24 -9.45 -24.63
C CYS A 1088 37.83 -10.92 -24.50
N ASP A 1089 37.93 -11.50 -23.30
CA ASP A 1089 37.68 -12.93 -23.09
C ASP A 1089 36.21 -13.35 -23.23
N LYS A 1090 35.27 -12.42 -22.98
CA LYS A 1090 33.82 -12.67 -23.02
C LYS A 1090 33.13 -12.10 -24.27
N TYR A 1091 33.75 -11.17 -24.99
CA TYR A 1091 33.14 -10.42 -26.10
C TYR A 1091 33.91 -10.63 -27.41
N ALA A 1092 33.32 -10.27 -28.55
CA ALA A 1092 34.07 -10.25 -29.81
C ALA A 1092 35.16 -9.17 -29.78
N ASP A 1093 36.12 -9.20 -30.69
CA ASP A 1093 37.16 -8.16 -30.74
C ASP A 1093 36.60 -6.82 -31.24
N ALA A 1094 37.07 -5.70 -30.67
CA ALA A 1094 36.75 -4.34 -31.09
C ALA A 1094 37.88 -3.69 -31.88
N THR A 1095 37.52 -2.81 -32.82
CA THR A 1095 38.46 -1.94 -33.54
C THR A 1095 38.50 -0.58 -32.86
N CYS A 1096 39.70 -0.07 -32.59
CA CYS A 1096 39.89 1.20 -31.91
C CYS A 1096 40.54 2.24 -32.82
N GLU A 1097 40.01 3.45 -32.81
CA GLU A 1097 40.53 4.59 -33.57
C GLU A 1097 40.61 5.84 -32.69
N THR A 1098 41.55 6.74 -33.01
CA THR A 1098 41.73 8.00 -32.30
C THR A 1098 41.14 9.17 -33.11
N PRO A 1099 40.13 9.90 -32.59
CA PRO A 1099 39.97 11.30 -32.94
C PRO A 1099 41.01 12.08 -32.14
N ILE A 1100 42.00 12.68 -32.79
CA ILE A 1100 43.11 13.37 -32.13
C ILE A 1100 42.57 14.62 -31.41
N ASN A 1101 42.16 14.48 -30.16
CA ASN A 1101 42.03 15.57 -29.20
C ASN A 1101 43.18 15.45 -28.21
N VAL A 1102 44.31 16.08 -28.54
CA VAL A 1102 45.44 16.26 -27.62
C VAL A 1102 45.12 17.48 -26.77
N VAL A 1103 44.70 17.27 -25.53
CA VAL A 1103 44.73 18.37 -24.57
C VAL A 1103 46.15 18.48 -24.05
N SER A 1104 46.78 19.64 -24.30
CA SER A 1104 48.13 19.95 -23.82
C SER A 1104 48.06 20.77 -22.53
N GLY A 1105 48.64 20.24 -21.46
CA GLY A 1105 48.82 20.93 -20.18
C GLY A 1105 47.62 20.90 -19.22
N GLY A 1106 47.87 20.54 -17.96
CA GLY A 1106 46.92 20.62 -16.85
C GLY A 1106 47.55 20.17 -15.52
N THR A 1107 46.88 20.45 -14.39
CA THR A 1107 47.28 19.95 -13.06
C THR A 1107 46.16 19.14 -12.47
N CYS A 1108 46.44 17.91 -12.02
CA CYS A 1108 45.47 17.10 -11.28
C CYS A 1108 46.09 16.60 -9.98
N GLY A 1109 45.57 17.08 -8.85
CA GLY A 1109 46.19 16.86 -7.54
C GLY A 1109 47.62 17.43 -7.48
N ALA A 1110 48.60 16.60 -7.12
CA ALA A 1110 50.00 16.99 -6.95
C ALA A 1110 50.87 16.80 -8.21
N ALA A 1111 50.30 16.36 -9.34
CA ALA A 1111 51.05 15.97 -10.54
C ALA A 1111 50.71 16.84 -11.77
N ASN A 1112 51.71 17.09 -12.62
CA ASN A 1112 51.58 17.89 -13.84
C ASN A 1112 51.29 16.97 -15.04
N ILE A 1113 50.14 17.19 -15.70
CA ILE A 1113 49.72 16.45 -16.89
C ILE A 1113 50.25 17.18 -18.12
N TYR A 1114 51.07 16.50 -18.90
CA TYR A 1114 51.68 17.09 -20.09
C TYR A 1114 50.77 16.97 -21.32
N GLN A 1115 50.28 15.75 -21.59
CA GLN A 1115 49.37 15.45 -22.69
C GLN A 1115 48.38 14.35 -22.31
N THR A 1116 47.17 14.42 -22.87
CA THR A 1116 46.15 13.36 -22.79
C THR A 1116 45.70 12.97 -24.20
N TRP A 1117 45.64 11.68 -24.47
CA TRP A 1117 45.09 11.11 -25.71
C TRP A 1117 43.85 10.28 -25.40
N ILE A 1118 42.85 10.32 -26.29
CA ILE A 1118 41.62 9.54 -26.17
C ILE A 1118 41.56 8.54 -27.33
N VAL A 1119 41.50 7.25 -27.00
CA VAL A 1119 41.32 6.15 -27.96
C VAL A 1119 39.89 5.63 -27.82
N SER A 1120 39.12 5.58 -28.90
CA SER A 1120 37.73 5.08 -28.88
C SER A 1120 37.63 3.72 -29.56
N CYS A 1121 37.05 2.73 -28.89
CA CYS A 1121 36.89 1.37 -29.39
C CYS A 1121 35.43 1.04 -29.74
N PHE A 1122 35.22 0.37 -30.87
CA PHE A 1122 33.92 0.05 -31.45
C PHE A 1122 33.80 -1.44 -31.80
N TRP A 1123 32.63 -2.03 -31.51
CA TRP A 1123 32.28 -3.41 -31.83
C TRP A 1123 31.31 -3.45 -33.03
N GLY A 1124 31.79 -3.84 -34.21
CA GLY A 1124 31.02 -3.87 -35.47
C GLY A 1124 31.78 -3.21 -36.63
N ASP A 1125 31.25 -3.31 -37.86
CA ASP A 1125 31.82 -2.60 -39.01
C ASP A 1125 31.59 -1.08 -38.82
N VAL A 1126 32.70 -0.33 -38.70
CA VAL A 1126 32.73 1.13 -38.48
C VAL A 1126 32.22 1.92 -39.68
#